data_AF-A0A1I0RWW4-F1
#
_entry.id   AF-A0A1I0RWW4-F1
#
_cell.length_a   1.000
_cell.length_b   1.000
_cell.length_c   1.000
_cell.angle_alpha   90.00
_cell.angle_beta   90.00
_cell.angle_gamma   90.00
#
_symmetry.space_group_name_H-M   'P 1'
#
loop_
_entity.id
_entity.type
_entity.pdbx_description
1 polymer ?
#
loop_
_entity_poly.entity_id
_entity_poly.type
_entity_poly.pdbx_seq_one_letter_code
_entity_poly.pdbx_strand_id
1 'polypeptide(L)'
;MQNWVFKALKSLFGLLFFHFYEIFADLFSKMDNIPWRHLVADFFSIVRSSGMFSVLNIVAFFVFTILPQGRDVLLIVVEEIAVQHRFGNLISMLIGAFIWSVVSEYGCRYAIYVTDNSGKSLSDERIEWKKAVEKLVAQMFLLTPFLILFTGFLINYLNESSLEPTEKKIGFGVPVACLYLVLNVVAKAYFSKEKKGLMSLRIFSLMELPAIENKWCNKLIGIYNDYVFTLRKPSNFSSAINPPFIVFSDNFLRLDDTGRMKFLQQPANMVKEAMVPEEFEPLSFSEHNEQEDEQYKWIYRIPISFYKTLHLQLKIIVFASLTIFIIICLLPLSYYEVIGSPGLVIIAFTCWGGIYAGILYLDHAILRNSKFSLRFLLCVLLVISSLINNDHPVRYNEHGLTDNRPVLSSHFDKWFEKYKEDSVSSMYKFNWIKDTPYQKVRYPVIFVCAEGGALRTGAFAAQTLSFLQDNFLRVKDSFLYKKALCMDKAAMDSNKPATYVIDYNAKKMWQQERGNDFKKSIYAYSGVSGGSLGLAFFNAIAYLVPSEKWKADSLSKLTQAFFDQDYLSPVIGKMFYGDFLNLFIPFHIERFDRAIALEKSWEKGFMRTILPNATDIFSDDYLGLYNNDHLHPAMFINTTEVESGKQCWLSNVKPDKEMCFSDERDLFNTKIKGGINFSTMINFSSRFPLFSPGANLMQNENFKLHYVDGGYVENTGAGTMLEILESLKENSKYFKNDEVVPFVFVLRFGDDKDDDFKDLSVGNEMLEVVTGIYNTRIGRTSTAMAQLERFTEKKLNGKFIQLCLSTSGSQVPLNWVLSSSSLDNLKKDIENKWQKKQENQLNKFFLLNGECVRACGY
;
A
#
# COMPACT_ATOMS: atom_id res chain seq x y z
N MET A 1 -11.82 31.93 -0.78
CA MET A 1 -11.32 30.72 -0.09
C MET A 1 -10.12 31.01 0.83
N GLN A 2 -9.06 31.71 0.37
CA GLN A 2 -7.94 32.14 1.23
C GLN A 2 -8.39 32.88 2.51
N ASN A 3 -9.31 33.85 2.43
CA ASN A 3 -9.80 34.58 3.61
C ASN A 3 -10.62 33.73 4.60
N TRP A 4 -11.29 32.67 4.14
CA TRP A 4 -12.07 31.79 5.02
C TRP A 4 -11.19 30.75 5.69
N VAL A 5 -10.28 30.12 4.93
CA VAL A 5 -9.26 29.20 5.46
C VAL A 5 -8.37 29.94 6.46
N PHE A 6 -7.96 31.18 6.18
CA PHE A 6 -7.17 31.97 7.10
C PHE A 6 -7.93 32.37 8.37
N LYS A 7 -9.22 32.72 8.26
CA LYS A 7 -10.08 32.96 9.45
C LYS A 7 -10.32 31.69 10.27
N ALA A 8 -10.53 30.56 9.62
CA ALA A 8 -10.69 29.26 10.25
C ALA A 8 -9.40 28.83 10.96
N LEU A 9 -8.26 28.86 10.27
CA LEU A 9 -6.95 28.63 10.86
C LEU A 9 -6.68 29.60 12.02
N LYS A 10 -6.98 30.90 11.89
CA LYS A 10 -6.82 31.86 12.98
C LYS A 10 -7.72 31.54 14.19
N SER A 11 -8.94 31.07 13.97
CA SER A 11 -9.84 30.63 15.05
C SER A 11 -9.36 29.34 15.73
N LEU A 12 -8.80 28.40 14.95
CA LEU A 12 -8.23 27.16 15.46
C LEU A 12 -6.96 27.41 16.24
N PHE A 13 -6.03 28.15 15.62
CA PHE A 13 -4.82 28.59 16.27
C PHE A 13 -5.21 29.39 17.50
N GLY A 14 -6.21 30.28 17.46
CA GLY A 14 -6.71 30.94 18.66
C GLY A 14 -7.16 29.98 19.77
N LEU A 15 -7.94 28.94 19.45
CA LEU A 15 -8.46 27.97 20.42
C LEU A 15 -7.37 27.01 20.94
N LEU A 16 -6.60 26.41 20.04
CA LEU A 16 -5.48 25.53 20.37
C LEU A 16 -4.39 26.31 21.09
N PHE A 17 -4.01 27.48 20.59
CA PHE A 17 -3.06 28.37 21.25
C PHE A 17 -3.54 28.76 22.63
N PHE A 18 -4.80 29.16 22.83
CA PHE A 18 -5.29 29.50 24.17
C PHE A 18 -5.20 28.31 25.13
N HIS A 19 -5.65 27.12 24.70
CA HIS A 19 -5.63 25.95 25.59
C HIS A 19 -4.22 25.43 25.86
N PHE A 20 -3.40 25.30 24.82
CA PHE A 20 -2.00 24.93 24.98
C PHE A 20 -1.20 26.01 25.68
N TYR A 21 -1.54 27.30 25.55
CA TYR A 21 -0.92 28.36 26.32
C TYR A 21 -1.18 28.18 27.81
N GLU A 22 -2.42 27.88 28.24
CA GLU A 22 -2.70 27.56 29.65
C GLU A 22 -1.92 26.33 30.12
N ILE A 23 -1.86 25.26 29.31
CA ILE A 23 -1.12 24.04 29.67
C ILE A 23 0.39 24.29 29.71
N PHE A 24 0.94 24.96 28.71
CA PHE A 24 2.37 25.30 28.66
C PHE A 24 2.72 26.27 29.78
N ALA A 25 1.86 27.22 30.12
CA ALA A 25 2.07 28.11 31.27
C ALA A 25 2.10 27.32 32.60
N ASP A 26 1.17 26.36 32.80
CA ASP A 26 1.18 25.44 33.95
C ASP A 26 2.39 24.49 33.96
N LEU A 27 2.89 24.13 32.78
CA LEU A 27 4.10 23.31 32.63
C LEU A 27 5.36 24.11 32.96
N PHE A 28 5.49 25.32 32.41
CA PHE A 28 6.63 26.21 32.62
C PHE A 28 6.72 26.68 34.07
N SER A 29 5.59 26.89 34.75
CA SER A 29 5.60 27.25 36.18
C SER A 29 6.09 26.12 37.10
N LYS A 30 6.05 24.86 36.64
CA LYS A 30 6.53 23.67 37.38
C LYS A 30 7.96 23.26 37.00
N MET A 31 8.61 24.06 36.17
CA MET A 31 9.99 23.82 35.72
C MET A 31 11.02 24.40 36.69
N ASP A 32 10.60 25.39 37.49
CA ASP A 32 11.45 26.10 38.43
C ASP A 32 12.09 25.10 39.42
N ASN A 33 13.41 25.25 39.64
CA ASN A 33 14.25 24.40 40.50
C ASN A 33 14.63 23.00 39.99
N ILE A 34 14.22 22.59 38.77
CA ILE A 34 14.59 21.27 38.21
C ILE A 34 15.71 21.41 37.16
N PRO A 35 16.83 20.68 37.28
CA PRO A 35 17.89 20.69 36.26
C PRO A 35 17.38 20.22 34.89
N TRP A 36 17.81 20.91 33.82
CA TRP A 36 17.39 20.63 32.42
C TRP A 36 17.51 19.15 32.01
N ARG A 37 18.58 18.48 32.44
CA ARG A 37 18.78 17.04 32.17
C ARG A 37 17.62 16.18 32.68
N HIS A 38 17.09 16.49 33.86
CA HIS A 38 15.99 15.74 34.45
C HIS A 38 14.65 16.03 33.76
N LEU A 39 14.41 17.29 33.39
CA LEU A 39 13.22 17.68 32.61
C LEU A 39 13.11 16.89 31.30
N VAL A 40 14.20 16.85 30.54
CA VAL A 40 14.28 16.13 29.26
C VAL A 40 14.17 14.61 29.46
N ALA A 41 14.89 14.06 30.43
CA ALA A 41 14.84 12.63 30.73
C ALA A 41 13.44 12.17 31.15
N ASP A 42 12.74 12.98 31.94
CA ASP A 42 11.37 12.70 32.38
C ASP A 42 10.37 12.78 31.23
N PHE A 43 10.52 13.77 30.35
CA PHE A 43 9.69 13.89 29.15
C PHE A 43 9.80 12.65 28.26
N PHE A 44 11.03 12.24 27.91
CA PHE A 44 11.24 11.04 27.10
C PHE A 44 10.82 9.76 27.82
N SER A 45 10.96 9.69 29.16
CA SER A 45 10.45 8.57 29.94
C SER A 45 8.94 8.43 29.82
N ILE A 46 8.18 9.53 29.91
CA ILE A 46 6.72 9.52 29.80
C ILE A 46 6.27 9.21 28.37
N VAL A 47 6.92 9.80 27.36
CA VAL A 47 6.65 9.45 25.94
C VAL A 47 6.90 7.96 25.72
N ARG A 48 7.98 7.38 26.29
CA ARG A 48 8.23 5.94 26.25
C ARG A 48 7.14 5.13 26.96
N SER A 49 6.59 5.62 28.07
CA SER A 49 5.47 4.98 28.79
C SER A 49 4.17 4.94 27.98
N SER A 50 3.98 5.84 27.01
CA SER A 50 2.86 5.72 26.06
C SER A 50 2.96 4.48 25.14
N GLY A 51 4.14 3.87 25.05
CA GLY A 51 4.36 2.57 24.42
C GLY A 51 3.98 2.53 22.93
N MET A 52 3.20 1.51 22.55
CA MET A 52 2.82 1.28 21.15
C MET A 52 2.01 2.43 20.53
N PHE A 53 1.36 3.28 21.33
CA PHE A 53 0.64 4.44 20.80
C PHE A 53 1.58 5.44 20.11
N SER A 54 2.76 5.70 20.68
CA SER A 54 3.79 6.52 20.00
C SER A 54 4.21 5.88 18.68
N VAL A 55 4.47 4.58 18.69
CA VAL A 55 4.91 3.83 17.51
C VAL A 55 3.85 3.89 16.40
N LEU A 56 2.57 3.65 16.72
CA LEU A 56 1.48 3.71 15.75
C LEU A 56 1.35 5.10 15.12
N ASN A 57 1.43 6.17 15.91
CA ASN A 57 1.37 7.55 15.38
C ASN A 57 2.61 7.90 14.53
N ILE A 58 3.81 7.45 14.90
CA ILE A 58 5.04 7.64 14.10
C ILE A 58 4.93 6.88 12.77
N VAL A 59 4.46 5.63 12.80
CA VAL A 59 4.23 4.84 11.59
C VAL A 59 3.17 5.51 10.71
N ALA A 60 2.07 5.99 11.30
CA ALA A 60 1.05 6.70 10.53
C ALA A 60 1.58 8.00 9.91
N PHE A 61 2.41 8.76 10.64
CA PHE A 61 3.10 9.92 10.10
C PHE A 61 3.96 9.52 8.89
N PHE A 62 4.80 8.49 9.02
CA PHE A 62 5.62 8.00 7.92
C PHE A 62 4.79 7.53 6.72
N VAL A 63 3.70 6.79 6.95
CA VAL A 63 2.79 6.30 5.90
C VAL A 63 2.16 7.46 5.13
N PHE A 64 1.59 8.45 5.81
CA PHE A 64 0.85 9.52 5.15
C PHE A 64 1.71 10.69 4.64
N THR A 65 2.99 10.77 5.03
CA THR A 65 3.87 11.91 4.64
C THR A 65 5.07 11.51 3.80
N ILE A 66 5.67 10.33 4.04
CA ILE A 66 6.92 9.92 3.41
C ILE A 66 6.67 8.84 2.35
N LEU A 67 5.86 7.82 2.67
CA LEU A 67 5.58 6.74 1.71
C LEU A 67 4.73 7.24 0.55
N PRO A 68 5.18 7.12 -0.72
CA PRO A 68 4.41 7.51 -1.89
C PRO A 68 3.01 6.90 -1.92
N GLN A 69 2.90 5.61 -1.61
CA GLN A 69 1.62 4.90 -1.66
C GLN A 69 0.64 5.37 -0.59
N GLY A 70 1.11 5.69 0.62
CA GLY A 70 0.23 6.21 1.68
C GLY A 70 -0.21 7.66 1.42
N ARG A 71 0.62 8.44 0.71
CA ARG A 71 0.20 9.73 0.14
C ARG A 71 -0.88 9.57 -0.91
N ASP A 72 -0.72 8.61 -1.82
CA ASP A 72 -1.70 8.36 -2.88
C ASP A 72 -3.05 7.89 -2.32
N VAL A 73 -3.07 7.19 -1.18
CA VAL A 73 -4.32 6.87 -0.45
C VAL A 73 -5.10 8.14 -0.09
N LEU A 74 -4.44 9.21 0.37
CA LEU A 74 -5.12 10.49 0.62
C LEU A 74 -5.53 11.19 -0.68
N LEU A 75 -4.76 11.00 -1.76
CA LEU A 75 -5.09 11.56 -3.07
C LEU A 75 -6.38 10.95 -3.65
N ILE A 76 -6.66 9.66 -3.40
CA ILE A 76 -7.94 9.03 -3.79
C ILE A 76 -9.13 9.84 -3.24
N VAL A 77 -9.07 10.31 -1.98
CA VAL A 77 -10.13 11.14 -1.38
C VAL A 77 -10.27 12.48 -2.12
N VAL A 78 -9.15 13.09 -2.50
CA VAL A 78 -9.12 14.37 -3.23
C VAL A 78 -9.75 14.21 -4.62
N GLU A 79 -9.36 13.16 -5.35
CA GLU A 79 -9.81 12.89 -6.71
C GLU A 79 -11.30 12.50 -6.76
N GLU A 80 -11.78 11.69 -5.83
CA GLU A 80 -13.19 11.34 -5.74
C GLU A 80 -14.09 12.56 -5.55
N ILE A 81 -13.64 13.55 -4.79
CA ILE A 81 -14.40 14.78 -4.56
C ILE A 81 -14.29 15.72 -5.76
N ALA A 82 -13.06 15.92 -6.25
CA ALA A 82 -12.77 16.88 -7.31
C ALA A 82 -13.40 16.46 -8.65
N VAL A 83 -13.32 15.17 -8.99
CA VAL A 83 -13.68 14.66 -10.32
C VAL A 83 -14.96 13.83 -10.28
N GLN A 84 -15.09 12.92 -9.32
CA GLN A 84 -16.20 11.96 -9.31
C GLN A 84 -17.43 12.42 -8.51
N HIS A 85 -17.30 13.51 -7.75
CA HIS A 85 -18.28 14.02 -6.79
C HIS A 85 -18.80 12.96 -5.81
N ARG A 86 -17.93 12.01 -5.42
CA ARG A 86 -18.21 10.97 -4.43
C ARG A 86 -17.60 11.36 -3.08
N PHE A 87 -18.32 11.02 -2.00
CA PHE A 87 -17.94 11.38 -0.63
C PHE A 87 -17.72 10.15 0.27
N GLY A 88 -17.78 8.93 -0.28
CA GLY A 88 -17.69 7.69 0.48
C GLY A 88 -16.38 7.58 1.27
N ASN A 89 -15.24 7.70 0.59
CA ASN A 89 -13.94 7.65 1.24
C ASN A 89 -13.71 8.79 2.23
N LEU A 90 -14.23 9.99 1.94
CA LEU A 90 -14.16 11.12 2.87
C LEU A 90 -14.90 10.79 4.18
N ILE A 91 -16.13 10.27 4.10
CA ILE A 91 -16.93 9.94 5.28
C ILE A 91 -16.22 8.86 6.12
N SER A 92 -15.74 7.79 5.48
CA SER A 92 -14.97 6.74 6.15
C SER A 92 -13.71 7.29 6.83
N MET A 93 -12.97 8.17 6.15
CA MET A 93 -11.76 8.81 6.68
C MET A 93 -12.07 9.70 7.89
N LEU A 94 -13.13 10.52 7.85
CA LEU A 94 -13.52 11.43 8.93
C LEU A 94 -13.99 10.67 10.18
N ILE A 95 -14.82 9.63 9.99
CA ILE A 95 -15.24 8.76 11.09
C ILE A 95 -14.03 8.06 11.69
N GLY A 96 -13.14 7.51 10.85
CA GLY A 96 -11.90 6.89 11.30
C GLY A 96 -11.01 7.85 12.10
N ALA A 97 -10.80 9.08 11.61
CA ALA A 97 -9.94 10.07 12.27
C ALA A 97 -10.49 10.49 13.64
N PHE A 98 -11.82 10.65 13.75
CA PHE A 98 -12.50 10.90 15.01
C PHE A 98 -12.26 9.79 16.04
N ILE A 99 -12.48 8.52 15.64
CA ILE A 99 -12.31 7.39 16.57
C ILE A 99 -10.83 7.19 16.91
N TRP A 100 -9.94 7.33 15.94
CA TRP A 100 -8.49 7.23 16.15
C TRP A 100 -8.01 8.25 17.18
N SER A 101 -8.46 9.51 17.07
CA SER A 101 -8.17 10.58 18.04
C SER A 101 -8.59 10.21 19.46
N VAL A 102 -9.83 9.77 19.65
CA VAL A 102 -10.37 9.40 20.96
C VAL A 102 -9.63 8.19 21.56
N VAL A 103 -9.37 7.16 20.76
CA VAL A 103 -8.65 5.95 21.21
C VAL A 103 -7.17 6.25 21.50
N SER A 104 -6.54 7.13 20.71
CA SER A 104 -5.14 7.54 20.89
C SER A 104 -4.95 8.31 22.20
N GLU A 105 -5.83 9.27 22.53
CA GLU A 105 -5.79 9.99 23.82
C GLU A 105 -6.02 9.03 24.99
N TYR A 106 -7.14 8.30 24.95
CA TYR A 106 -7.54 7.45 26.07
C TYR A 106 -6.52 6.34 26.32
N GLY A 107 -6.08 5.69 25.25
CA GLY A 107 -5.11 4.62 25.28
C GLY A 107 -3.73 5.08 25.77
N CYS A 108 -3.26 6.25 25.32
CA CYS A 108 -2.02 6.86 25.78
C CYS A 108 -2.10 7.17 27.30
N ARG A 109 -3.18 7.81 27.74
CA ARG A 109 -3.43 8.11 29.15
C ARG A 109 -3.46 6.86 30.01
N TYR A 110 -4.17 5.82 29.56
CA TYR A 110 -4.20 4.53 30.26
C TYR A 110 -2.82 3.85 30.29
N ALA A 111 -2.08 3.86 29.18
CA ALA A 111 -0.73 3.29 29.10
C ALA A 111 0.24 3.96 30.08
N ILE A 112 0.19 5.29 30.18
CA ILE A 112 0.97 6.06 31.16
C ILE A 112 0.60 5.64 32.58
N TYR A 113 -0.70 5.59 32.91
CA TYR A 113 -1.18 5.21 34.25
C TYR A 113 -0.66 3.84 34.72
N VAL A 114 -0.49 2.87 33.83
CA VAL A 114 -0.11 1.50 34.20
C VAL A 114 1.38 1.20 34.05
N THR A 115 2.12 1.97 33.23
CA THR A 115 3.53 1.67 32.93
C THR A 115 4.54 2.63 33.53
N ASP A 116 4.16 3.88 33.86
CA ASP A 116 5.11 4.81 34.45
C ASP A 116 5.39 4.47 35.92
N ASN A 117 6.52 3.77 36.14
CA ASN A 117 7.03 3.36 37.44
C ASN A 117 8.21 4.22 37.92
N SER A 118 8.57 5.27 37.19
CA SER A 118 9.83 6.01 37.36
C SER A 118 9.84 6.99 38.54
N GLY A 119 8.73 7.12 39.27
CA GLY A 119 8.55 8.09 40.35
C GLY A 119 8.86 7.60 41.77
N LYS A 120 9.29 6.34 41.97
CA LYS A 120 9.46 5.74 43.32
C LYS A 120 10.55 6.40 44.20
N SER A 121 11.27 7.41 43.72
CA SER A 121 12.37 8.07 44.44
C SER A 121 12.61 9.53 43.97
N LEU A 122 11.56 10.24 43.56
CA LEU A 122 11.66 11.61 43.02
C LEU A 122 11.26 12.67 44.07
N SER A 123 11.81 13.88 43.97
CA SER A 123 11.36 15.03 44.76
C SER A 123 9.95 15.47 44.35
N ASP A 124 9.22 16.10 45.27
CA ASP A 124 7.85 16.57 45.04
C ASP A 124 7.74 17.48 43.80
N GLU A 125 8.66 18.43 43.62
CA GLU A 125 8.74 19.31 42.44
C GLU A 125 8.84 18.50 41.13
N ARG A 126 9.68 17.46 41.13
CA ARG A 126 9.88 16.60 39.95
C ARG A 126 8.67 15.70 39.69
N ILE A 127 7.93 15.31 40.73
CA ILE A 127 6.65 14.58 40.59
C ILE A 127 5.61 15.50 39.94
N GLU A 128 5.48 16.75 40.39
CA GLU A 128 4.54 17.72 39.82
C GLU A 128 4.83 18.02 38.35
N TRP A 129 6.11 18.23 37.99
CA TRP A 129 6.55 18.36 36.60
C TRP A 129 6.10 17.17 35.76
N LYS A 130 6.37 15.94 36.24
CA LYS A 130 6.01 14.72 35.50
C LYS A 130 4.51 14.61 35.29
N LYS A 131 3.69 14.88 36.30
CA LYS A 131 2.23 14.85 36.16
C LYS A 131 1.72 15.89 35.17
N ALA A 132 2.33 17.07 35.11
CA ALA A 132 2.03 18.06 34.07
C ALA A 132 2.39 17.53 32.66
N VAL A 133 3.54 16.87 32.52
CA VAL A 133 3.96 16.24 31.25
C VAL A 133 3.06 15.08 30.85
N GLU A 134 2.67 14.18 31.78
CA GLU A 134 1.73 13.08 31.51
C GLU A 134 0.43 13.59 30.90
N LYS A 135 -0.14 14.66 31.50
CA LYS A 135 -1.35 15.31 31.00
C LYS A 135 -1.14 15.93 29.63
N LEU A 136 -0.05 16.66 29.42
CA LEU A 136 0.29 17.27 28.12
C LEU A 136 0.41 16.20 27.03
N VAL A 137 1.14 15.12 27.29
CA VAL A 137 1.37 14.04 26.32
C VAL A 137 0.05 13.40 25.92
N ALA A 138 -0.83 13.04 26.86
CA ALA A 138 -2.15 12.49 26.55
C ALA A 138 -2.98 13.46 25.67
N GLN A 139 -3.01 14.75 26.05
CA GLN A 139 -3.75 15.79 25.31
C GLN A 139 -3.20 16.00 23.89
N MET A 140 -1.89 15.90 23.68
CA MET A 140 -1.28 15.95 22.35
C MET A 140 -1.69 14.77 21.47
N PHE A 141 -1.85 13.58 22.05
CA PHE A 141 -2.27 12.37 21.33
C PHE A 141 -3.71 12.44 20.83
N LEU A 142 -4.57 13.28 21.42
CA LEU A 142 -5.89 13.59 20.90
C LEU A 142 -5.81 14.27 19.53
N LEU A 143 -4.87 15.20 19.35
CA LEU A 143 -4.79 16.03 18.13
C LEU A 143 -3.88 15.42 17.06
N THR A 144 -2.97 14.54 17.48
CA THR A 144 -1.92 13.95 16.62
C THR A 144 -2.48 13.33 15.34
N PRO A 145 -3.55 12.49 15.35
CA PRO A 145 -4.17 11.96 14.14
C PRO A 145 -4.55 13.02 13.10
N PHE A 146 -5.16 14.12 13.54
CA PHE A 146 -5.56 15.21 12.66
C PHE A 146 -4.35 15.95 12.09
N LEU A 147 -3.34 16.21 12.92
CA LEU A 147 -2.10 16.87 12.48
C LEU A 147 -1.35 16.03 11.43
N ILE A 148 -1.31 14.72 11.61
CA ILE A 148 -0.73 13.77 10.63
C ILE A 148 -1.46 13.90 9.29
N LEU A 149 -2.80 13.81 9.31
CA LEU A 149 -3.61 13.89 8.09
C LEU A 149 -3.51 15.26 7.41
N PHE A 150 -3.53 16.37 8.17
CA PHE A 150 -3.31 17.71 7.62
C PHE A 150 -1.94 17.85 6.95
N THR A 151 -0.90 17.30 7.58
CA THR A 151 0.45 17.32 7.02
C THR A 151 0.51 16.49 5.73
N GLY A 152 -0.12 15.31 5.71
CA GLY A 152 -0.24 14.48 4.50
C GLY A 152 -0.95 15.22 3.36
N PHE A 153 -2.10 15.83 3.62
CA PHE A 153 -2.82 16.64 2.63
C PHE A 153 -2.00 17.86 2.16
N LEU A 154 -1.26 18.51 3.05
CA LEU A 154 -0.40 19.65 2.69
C LEU A 154 0.74 19.21 1.76
N ILE A 155 1.44 18.13 2.10
CA ILE A 155 2.53 17.58 1.27
C ILE A 155 1.99 17.17 -0.10
N ASN A 156 0.83 16.51 -0.15
CA ASN A 156 0.17 16.17 -1.40
C ASN A 156 -0.19 17.44 -2.18
N TYR A 157 -0.79 18.45 -1.55
CA TYR A 157 -1.13 19.69 -2.23
C TYR A 157 0.09 20.39 -2.85
N LEU A 158 1.24 20.36 -2.18
CA LEU A 158 2.49 20.96 -2.67
C LEU A 158 3.08 20.16 -3.85
N ASN A 159 2.97 18.84 -3.83
CA ASN A 159 3.51 17.97 -4.88
C ASN A 159 2.52 17.74 -6.05
N GLU A 160 1.23 17.99 -5.85
CA GLU A 160 0.19 17.71 -6.83
C GLU A 160 0.24 18.72 -7.97
N SER A 161 0.47 18.24 -9.18
CA SER A 161 0.57 19.07 -10.39
C SER A 161 -0.43 18.69 -11.48
N SER A 162 -1.25 17.66 -11.25
CA SER A 162 -2.09 17.05 -12.28
C SER A 162 -3.50 17.61 -12.36
N LEU A 163 -4.04 18.07 -11.23
CA LEU A 163 -5.40 18.58 -11.15
C LEU A 163 -5.50 20.01 -11.67
N GLU A 164 -6.59 20.33 -12.35
CA GLU A 164 -6.89 21.71 -12.76
C GLU A 164 -6.94 22.63 -11.53
N PRO A 165 -6.60 23.93 -11.64
CA PRO A 165 -6.53 24.83 -10.49
C PRO A 165 -7.81 24.91 -9.65
N THR A 166 -8.98 24.69 -10.28
CA THR A 166 -10.29 24.64 -9.60
C THR A 166 -10.51 23.30 -8.90
N GLU A 167 -10.20 22.19 -9.58
CA GLU A 167 -10.29 20.84 -9.04
C GLU A 167 -9.35 20.67 -7.84
N LYS A 168 -8.10 21.12 -7.95
CA LYS A 168 -7.12 21.13 -6.87
C LYS A 168 -7.63 21.91 -5.65
N LYS A 169 -8.29 23.05 -5.88
CA LYS A 169 -8.87 23.88 -4.81
C LYS A 169 -10.02 23.17 -4.08
N ILE A 170 -10.94 22.55 -4.82
CA ILE A 170 -12.10 21.86 -4.26
C ILE A 170 -11.69 20.54 -3.61
N GLY A 171 -10.92 19.72 -4.33
CA GLY A 171 -10.48 18.39 -3.93
C GLY A 171 -9.67 18.40 -2.64
N PHE A 172 -8.79 19.37 -2.42
CA PHE A 172 -8.07 19.51 -1.15
C PHE A 172 -8.84 20.35 -0.13
N GLY A 173 -9.57 21.37 -0.58
CA GLY A 173 -10.27 22.30 0.30
C GLY A 173 -11.38 21.64 1.11
N VAL A 174 -12.18 20.75 0.48
CA VAL A 174 -13.31 20.08 1.14
C VAL A 174 -12.84 19.09 2.22
N PRO A 175 -11.94 18.11 1.96
CA PRO A 175 -11.41 17.22 2.99
C PRO A 175 -10.78 17.96 4.16
N VAL A 176 -9.93 18.95 3.88
CA VAL A 176 -9.26 19.74 4.92
C VAL A 176 -10.28 20.52 5.75
N ALA A 177 -11.30 21.12 5.13
CA ALA A 177 -12.37 21.82 5.84
C ALA A 177 -13.22 20.88 6.71
N CYS A 178 -13.57 19.70 6.20
CA CYS A 178 -14.32 18.72 6.98
C CYS A 178 -13.49 18.16 8.14
N LEU A 179 -12.21 17.81 7.89
CA LEU A 179 -11.29 17.34 8.92
C LEU A 179 -11.10 18.40 10.02
N TYR A 180 -11.03 19.67 9.60
CA TYR A 180 -10.98 20.83 10.48
C TYR A 180 -12.23 20.96 11.35
N LEU A 181 -13.42 20.78 10.78
CA LEU A 181 -14.67 20.80 11.54
C LEU A 181 -14.70 19.69 12.59
N VAL A 182 -14.31 18.47 12.23
CA VAL A 182 -14.22 17.34 13.17
C VAL A 182 -13.22 17.63 14.29
N LEU A 183 -12.01 18.10 13.95
CA LEU A 183 -11.00 18.51 14.94
C LEU A 183 -11.57 19.55 15.92
N ASN A 184 -12.28 20.58 15.43
CA ASN A 184 -12.86 21.59 16.32
C ASN A 184 -13.93 21.03 17.25
N VAL A 185 -14.77 20.12 16.75
CA VAL A 185 -15.78 19.46 17.58
C VAL A 185 -15.09 18.66 18.68
N VAL A 186 -14.06 17.87 18.33
CA VAL A 186 -13.27 17.08 19.30
C VAL A 186 -12.57 17.99 20.31
N ALA A 187 -11.81 18.99 19.85
CA ALA A 187 -11.06 19.89 20.71
C ALA A 187 -11.99 20.69 21.64
N LYS A 188 -13.10 21.23 21.14
CA LYS A 188 -14.06 21.95 22.00
C LYS A 188 -14.72 21.03 23.02
N ALA A 189 -15.14 19.84 22.61
CA ALA A 189 -15.81 18.92 23.52
C ALA A 189 -14.87 18.37 24.61
N TYR A 190 -13.58 18.22 24.30
CA TYR A 190 -12.57 17.75 25.24
C TYR A 190 -12.01 18.86 26.15
N PHE A 191 -11.80 20.08 25.64
CA PHE A 191 -11.17 21.18 26.38
C PHE A 191 -12.12 22.21 27.00
N SER A 192 -13.39 22.30 26.56
CA SER A 192 -14.32 23.31 27.06
C SER A 192 -14.83 22.98 28.47
N LYS A 193 -14.72 23.96 29.39
CA LYS A 193 -15.30 23.90 30.74
C LYS A 193 -16.84 24.01 30.74
N GLU A 194 -17.44 24.64 29.72
CA GLU A 194 -18.89 24.70 29.52
C GLU A 194 -19.33 23.80 28.36
N LYS A 195 -20.10 22.75 28.66
CA LYS A 195 -20.66 21.84 27.64
C LYS A 195 -22.09 22.28 27.26
N LYS A 196 -22.26 22.99 26.13
CA LYS A 196 -23.58 23.41 25.60
C LYS A 196 -23.83 22.81 24.19
N GLY A 197 -25.08 22.42 23.90
CA GLY A 197 -25.51 21.99 22.55
C GLY A 197 -24.94 20.64 22.10
N LEU A 198 -24.50 20.50 20.85
CA LEU A 198 -23.86 19.28 20.29
C LEU A 198 -22.61 18.85 21.11
N MET A 199 -22.04 19.73 21.94
CA MET A 199 -20.93 19.42 22.86
C MET A 199 -21.36 18.63 24.11
N SER A 200 -22.67 18.42 24.34
CA SER A 200 -23.19 17.54 25.40
C SER A 200 -23.26 16.07 24.98
N LEU A 201 -22.75 15.71 23.79
CA LEU A 201 -22.71 14.34 23.31
C LEU A 201 -22.11 13.43 24.39
N ARG A 202 -22.89 12.41 24.78
CA ARG A 202 -22.56 11.44 25.85
C ARG A 202 -21.17 10.79 25.70
N ILE A 203 -20.63 10.74 24.48
CA ILE A 203 -19.29 10.23 24.17
C ILE A 203 -18.18 11.00 24.88
N PHE A 204 -18.29 12.32 25.05
CA PHE A 204 -17.24 13.09 25.74
C PHE A 204 -17.38 13.03 27.26
N SER A 205 -18.60 12.89 27.79
CA SER A 205 -18.79 12.52 29.20
C SER A 205 -18.30 11.10 29.51
N LEU A 206 -18.24 10.21 28.51
CA LEU A 206 -17.63 8.88 28.63
C LEU A 206 -16.09 8.92 28.66
N MET A 207 -15.43 10.07 28.43
CA MET A 207 -13.96 10.18 28.58
C MET A 207 -13.54 10.75 29.94
N GLU A 208 -14.47 11.34 30.68
CA GLU A 208 -14.23 11.89 32.02
C GLU A 208 -14.27 10.79 33.07
N LEU A 209 -13.31 10.86 34.01
CA LEU A 209 -13.27 9.97 35.16
C LEU A 209 -13.96 10.62 36.36
N PRO A 210 -14.62 9.84 37.23
CA PRO A 210 -15.10 10.35 38.51
C PRO A 210 -13.99 11.05 39.30
N ALA A 211 -14.33 12.06 40.09
CA ALA A 211 -13.34 12.88 40.81
C ALA A 211 -12.37 12.05 41.67
N ILE A 212 -12.85 10.97 42.29
CA ILE A 212 -12.04 10.05 43.10
C ILE A 212 -11.07 9.26 42.23
N GLU A 213 -11.55 8.57 41.19
CA GLU A 213 -10.70 7.81 40.27
C GLU A 213 -9.64 8.73 39.63
N ASN A 214 -10.05 9.91 39.16
CA ASN A 214 -9.15 10.90 38.56
C ASN A 214 -8.08 11.38 39.55
N LYS A 215 -8.47 11.68 40.80
CA LYS A 215 -7.51 12.09 41.86
C LYS A 215 -6.43 11.02 42.04
N TRP A 216 -6.81 9.75 42.12
CA TRP A 216 -5.87 8.66 42.38
C TRP A 216 -5.07 8.23 41.14
N CYS A 217 -5.62 8.32 39.93
CA CYS A 217 -4.82 8.16 38.71
C CYS A 217 -3.70 9.21 38.61
N ASN A 218 -3.98 10.46 39.02
CA ASN A 218 -2.99 11.53 39.02
C ASN A 218 -2.06 11.51 40.23
N LYS A 219 -2.43 10.84 41.33
CA LYS A 219 -1.61 10.70 42.54
C LYS A 219 -0.64 9.52 42.48
N LEU A 220 -1.02 8.43 41.80
CA LEU A 220 -0.25 7.19 41.79
C LEU A 220 0.75 7.10 40.63
N ILE A 221 1.75 6.25 40.83
CA ILE A 221 2.79 5.90 39.87
C ILE A 221 2.64 4.39 39.63
N GLY A 222 1.98 4.05 38.52
CA GLY A 222 1.48 2.70 38.25
C GLY A 222 0.23 2.38 39.07
N ILE A 223 -0.96 2.57 38.50
CA ILE A 223 -2.25 2.44 39.21
C ILE A 223 -2.56 1.03 39.77
N TYR A 224 -1.82 0.01 39.37
CA TYR A 224 -1.95 -1.37 39.88
C TYR A 224 -0.80 -1.79 40.80
N ASN A 225 0.22 -0.94 40.97
CA ASN A 225 1.27 -1.19 41.93
C ASN A 225 0.70 -1.08 43.35
N ASP A 226 1.35 -1.77 44.29
CA ASP A 226 1.05 -1.59 45.70
C ASP A 226 1.37 -0.15 46.11
N TYR A 227 0.41 0.49 46.80
CA TYR A 227 0.59 1.81 47.36
C TYR A 227 1.42 1.71 48.63
N VAL A 228 2.56 2.40 48.64
CA VAL A 228 3.49 2.43 49.77
C VAL A 228 3.45 3.81 50.38
N PHE A 229 3.11 3.88 51.67
CA PHE A 229 3.22 5.10 52.47
C PHE A 229 4.36 4.94 53.48
N THR A 230 5.30 5.87 53.48
CA THR A 230 6.45 5.86 54.39
C THR A 230 6.43 7.10 55.27
N LEU A 231 6.67 6.91 56.56
CA LEU A 231 6.82 7.98 57.54
C LEU A 231 8.17 7.82 58.24
N ARG A 232 9.02 8.84 58.21
CA ARG A 232 10.28 8.81 58.96
C ARG A 232 10.04 8.76 60.46
N LYS A 233 10.88 8.00 61.18
CA LYS A 233 10.79 7.94 62.63
C LYS A 233 11.20 9.28 63.26
N PRO A 234 10.69 9.61 64.46
CA PRO A 234 11.01 10.87 65.15
C PRO A 234 12.52 11.06 65.39
N SER A 235 13.29 9.97 65.51
CA SER A 235 14.76 9.94 65.60
C SER A 235 15.49 10.67 64.47
N ASN A 236 14.86 10.80 63.29
CA ASN A 236 15.45 11.46 62.12
C ASN A 236 15.25 12.99 62.08
N PHE A 237 14.55 13.57 63.05
CA PHE A 237 14.21 15.00 63.06
C PHE A 237 14.94 15.78 64.16
N SER A 238 15.18 17.08 63.93
CA SER A 238 15.78 17.96 64.92
C SER A 238 14.92 18.07 66.19
N SER A 239 15.54 18.36 67.33
CA SER A 239 14.88 18.42 68.64
C SER A 239 13.69 19.40 68.72
N ALA A 240 13.59 20.36 67.80
CA ALA A 240 12.47 21.31 67.69
C ALA A 240 11.22 20.75 66.98
N ILE A 241 11.39 19.78 66.07
CA ILE A 241 10.31 19.19 65.24
C ILE A 241 9.82 17.85 65.82
N ASN A 242 10.63 17.25 66.70
CA ASN A 242 10.42 15.93 67.27
C ASN A 242 9.10 15.75 68.09
N PRO A 243 8.67 16.70 68.96
CA PRO A 243 7.57 16.44 69.89
C PRO A 243 6.20 16.13 69.23
N PRO A 244 5.72 16.85 68.19
CA PRO A 244 4.47 16.53 67.51
C PRO A 244 4.50 15.18 66.78
N PHE A 245 5.64 14.81 66.20
CA PHE A 245 5.79 13.52 65.50
C PHE A 245 5.81 12.35 66.47
N ILE A 246 6.40 12.50 67.66
CA ILE A 246 6.36 11.49 68.73
C ILE A 246 4.91 11.22 69.14
N VAL A 247 4.13 12.27 69.42
CA VAL A 247 2.70 12.15 69.78
C VAL A 247 1.90 11.49 68.66
N PHE A 248 2.16 11.85 67.41
CA PHE A 248 1.51 11.22 66.26
C PHE A 248 1.90 9.74 66.11
N SER A 249 3.17 9.39 66.32
CA SER A 249 3.63 8.00 66.25
C SER A 249 3.04 7.12 67.33
N ASP A 250 2.90 7.65 68.55
CA ASP A 250 2.28 6.95 69.67
C ASP A 250 0.83 6.54 69.40
N ASN A 251 0.10 7.33 68.60
CA ASN A 251 -1.30 7.05 68.28
C ASN A 251 -1.49 5.74 67.51
N PHE A 252 -0.55 5.36 66.64
CA PHE A 252 -0.61 4.09 65.92
C PHE A 252 0.19 2.98 66.58
N LEU A 253 1.31 3.28 67.25
CA LEU A 253 2.11 2.25 67.91
C LEU A 253 1.35 1.49 69.02
N ARG A 254 0.40 2.17 69.68
CA ARG A 254 -0.44 1.60 70.75
C ARG A 254 -1.62 0.76 70.24
N LEU A 255 -1.89 0.75 68.93
CA LEU A 255 -2.97 -0.05 68.34
C LEU A 255 -2.55 -1.50 68.16
N ASP A 256 -3.54 -2.39 68.03
CA ASP A 256 -3.36 -3.77 67.60
C ASP A 256 -2.92 -3.84 66.12
N ASP A 257 -2.49 -5.00 65.64
CA ASP A 257 -2.00 -5.16 64.27
C ASP A 257 -3.03 -4.70 63.22
N THR A 258 -4.31 -5.00 63.45
CA THR A 258 -5.40 -4.59 62.56
C THR A 258 -5.61 -3.08 62.58
N GLY A 259 -5.59 -2.46 63.76
CA GLY A 259 -5.68 -1.01 63.93
C GLY A 259 -4.49 -0.26 63.30
N ARG A 260 -3.28 -0.80 63.43
CA ARG A 260 -2.06 -0.28 62.78
C ARG A 260 -2.14 -0.30 61.27
N MET A 261 -2.64 -1.40 60.70
CA MET A 261 -2.79 -1.57 59.26
C MET A 261 -3.85 -0.62 58.66
N LYS A 262 -4.94 -0.34 59.39
CA LYS A 262 -6.04 0.54 58.92
C LYS A 262 -5.88 1.99 59.37
N PHE A 263 -4.81 2.34 60.07
CA PHE A 263 -4.64 3.66 60.70
C PHE A 263 -4.82 4.83 59.70
N LEU A 264 -4.24 4.72 58.50
CA LEU A 264 -4.27 5.76 57.45
C LEU A 264 -5.61 5.85 56.69
N GLN A 265 -6.53 4.93 56.93
CA GLN A 265 -7.87 4.91 56.32
C GLN A 265 -8.93 5.57 57.22
N GLN A 266 -8.61 5.84 58.49
CA GLN A 266 -9.58 6.37 59.44
C GLN A 266 -9.67 7.91 59.38
N PRO A 267 -10.89 8.49 59.31
CA PRO A 267 -11.09 9.94 59.27
C PRO A 267 -10.59 10.70 60.49
N ALA A 268 -10.49 10.02 61.64
CA ALA A 268 -10.00 10.62 62.88
C ALA A 268 -8.48 10.87 62.85
N ASN A 269 -7.73 10.14 62.00
CA ASN A 269 -6.28 10.10 62.05
C ASN A 269 -5.60 10.89 60.91
N MET A 270 -6.31 11.09 59.80
CA MET A 270 -5.76 11.71 58.58
C MET A 270 -6.70 12.78 58.01
N VAL A 271 -6.12 13.86 57.47
CA VAL A 271 -6.87 14.85 56.69
C VAL A 271 -7.44 14.23 55.41
N LYS A 272 -8.58 14.75 54.94
CA LYS A 272 -9.27 14.24 53.74
C LYS A 272 -8.37 14.18 52.49
N GLU A 273 -7.36 15.04 52.35
CA GLU A 273 -6.44 14.97 51.21
C GLU A 273 -5.46 13.79 51.28
N ALA A 274 -5.02 13.42 52.49
CA ALA A 274 -3.95 12.45 52.75
C ALA A 274 -4.47 11.04 53.09
N MET A 275 -5.76 10.92 53.41
CA MET A 275 -6.42 9.65 53.73
C MET A 275 -6.34 8.64 52.58
N VAL A 276 -6.04 7.39 52.95
CA VAL A 276 -6.07 6.26 52.02
C VAL A 276 -7.51 5.75 51.91
N PRO A 277 -8.03 5.41 50.71
CA PRO A 277 -9.41 4.96 50.55
C PRO A 277 -9.65 3.66 51.31
N GLU A 278 -10.86 3.48 51.84
CA GLU A 278 -11.24 2.26 52.56
C GLU A 278 -11.20 1.02 51.65
N GLU A 279 -11.37 1.21 50.34
CA GLU A 279 -11.32 0.14 49.35
C GLU A 279 -9.91 -0.44 49.17
N PHE A 280 -8.85 0.25 49.58
CA PHE A 280 -7.48 -0.25 49.45
C PHE A 280 -7.24 -1.36 50.48
N GLU A 281 -6.82 -2.54 50.04
CA GLU A 281 -6.64 -3.71 50.91
C GLU A 281 -5.30 -3.61 51.64
N PRO A 282 -5.25 -3.53 52.98
CA PRO A 282 -3.99 -3.44 53.69
C PRO A 282 -3.22 -4.78 53.63
N LEU A 283 -1.95 -4.73 53.22
CA LEU A 283 -1.07 -5.91 53.10
C LEU A 283 -0.15 -6.08 54.31
N SER A 284 0.59 -5.02 54.67
CA SER A 284 1.57 -5.10 55.75
C SER A 284 1.91 -3.72 56.33
N PHE A 285 2.24 -3.72 57.63
CA PHE A 285 2.95 -2.64 58.31
C PHE A 285 4.33 -3.16 58.75
N SER A 286 5.39 -2.40 58.49
CA SER A 286 6.75 -2.77 58.89
C SER A 286 7.53 -1.58 59.44
N GLU A 287 8.36 -1.84 60.45
CA GLU A 287 9.34 -0.90 60.98
C GLU A 287 10.72 -1.21 60.39
N HIS A 288 11.32 -0.24 59.69
CA HIS A 288 12.70 -0.35 59.21
C HIS A 288 13.65 0.39 60.16
N ASN A 289 14.66 -0.33 60.64
CA ASN A 289 15.67 0.13 61.60
C ASN A 289 17.08 -0.01 60.99
N GLU A 290 17.30 0.53 59.80
CA GLU A 290 18.66 0.66 59.24
C GLU A 290 19.31 1.96 59.73
N GLN A 291 20.62 1.92 60.01
CA GLN A 291 21.37 2.95 60.77
C GLN A 291 21.33 4.39 60.20
N GLU A 292 20.89 4.59 58.96
CA GLU A 292 20.89 5.92 58.29
C GLU A 292 19.49 6.46 57.91
N ASP A 293 18.39 5.69 57.97
CA ASP A 293 17.03 6.19 57.65
C ASP A 293 15.92 5.32 58.29
N GLU A 294 15.67 5.50 59.60
CA GLU A 294 14.60 4.76 60.29
C GLU A 294 13.18 5.18 59.81
N GLN A 295 12.36 4.22 59.35
CA GLN A 295 11.04 4.54 58.77
C GLN A 295 9.93 3.54 59.17
N TYR A 296 8.71 4.05 59.28
CA TYR A 296 7.47 3.28 59.30
C TYR A 296 6.92 3.13 57.88
N LYS A 297 6.51 1.93 57.49
CA LYS A 297 6.06 1.64 56.13
C LYS A 297 4.72 0.90 56.14
N TRP A 298 3.73 1.46 55.45
CA TRP A 298 2.45 0.83 55.18
C TRP A 298 2.36 0.45 53.70
N ILE A 299 1.88 -0.76 53.43
CA ILE A 299 1.69 -1.27 52.07
C ILE A 299 0.21 -1.64 51.90
N TYR A 300 -0.42 -1.06 50.86
CA TYR A 300 -1.80 -1.33 50.49
C TYR A 300 -1.88 -1.86 49.06
N ARG A 301 -2.67 -2.90 48.85
CA ARG A 301 -3.01 -3.41 47.53
C ARG A 301 -4.22 -2.68 47.00
N ILE A 302 -4.11 -2.19 45.76
CA ILE A 302 -5.22 -1.52 45.08
C ILE A 302 -6.07 -2.58 44.38
N PRO A 303 -7.37 -2.72 44.69
CA PRO A 303 -8.23 -3.66 44.00
C PRO A 303 -8.66 -3.10 42.64
N ILE A 304 -8.82 -4.00 41.65
CA ILE A 304 -9.27 -3.65 40.29
C ILE A 304 -10.67 -3.00 40.32
N SER A 305 -11.48 -3.32 41.34
CA SER A 305 -12.81 -2.74 41.56
C SER A 305 -12.79 -1.28 41.99
N PHE A 306 -11.63 -0.69 42.29
CA PHE A 306 -11.53 0.75 42.60
C PHE A 306 -11.73 1.61 41.34
N TYR A 307 -11.13 1.22 40.23
CA TYR A 307 -11.19 1.93 38.94
C TYR A 307 -12.34 1.44 38.04
N LYS A 308 -13.57 1.40 38.57
CA LYS A 308 -14.72 0.81 37.83
C LYS A 308 -14.98 1.53 36.51
N THR A 309 -14.97 2.87 36.54
CA THR A 309 -15.33 3.69 35.39
C THR A 309 -14.23 3.65 34.34
N LEU A 310 -12.96 3.79 34.75
CA LEU A 310 -11.81 3.60 33.87
C LEU A 310 -11.87 2.22 33.18
N HIS A 311 -12.04 1.13 33.93
CA HIS A 311 -12.09 -0.20 33.32
C HIS A 311 -13.31 -0.43 32.42
N LEU A 312 -14.46 0.17 32.72
CA LEU A 312 -15.64 0.10 31.86
C LEU A 312 -15.38 0.79 30.51
N GLN A 313 -14.84 2.00 30.54
CA GLN A 313 -14.48 2.77 29.33
C GLN A 313 -13.46 1.99 28.48
N LEU A 314 -12.42 1.45 29.12
CA LEU A 314 -11.41 0.63 28.45
C LEU A 314 -12.04 -0.61 27.80
N LYS A 315 -12.88 -1.36 28.53
CA LYS A 315 -13.55 -2.56 28.00
C LYS A 315 -14.44 -2.22 26.79
N ILE A 316 -15.13 -1.09 26.79
CA ILE A 316 -15.92 -0.63 25.64
C ILE A 316 -15.00 -0.40 24.43
N ILE A 317 -13.88 0.32 24.60
CA ILE A 317 -12.92 0.59 23.52
C ILE A 317 -12.32 -0.72 22.98
N VAL A 318 -11.87 -1.61 23.88
CA VAL A 318 -11.28 -2.90 23.52
C VAL A 318 -12.30 -3.77 22.78
N PHE A 319 -13.51 -3.89 23.30
CA PHE A 319 -14.57 -4.69 22.68
C PHE A 319 -14.97 -4.14 21.32
N ALA A 320 -15.15 -2.82 21.19
CA ALA A 320 -15.45 -2.19 19.90
C ALA A 320 -14.31 -2.41 18.90
N SER A 321 -13.06 -2.22 19.33
CA SER A 321 -11.87 -2.40 18.49
C SER A 321 -11.73 -3.83 18.00
N LEU A 322 -11.86 -4.82 18.89
CA LEU A 322 -11.83 -6.25 18.53
C LEU A 322 -13.00 -6.64 17.62
N THR A 323 -14.21 -6.14 17.90
CA THR A 323 -15.40 -6.43 17.08
C THR A 323 -15.22 -5.89 15.66
N ILE A 324 -14.82 -4.63 15.51
CA ILE A 324 -14.55 -4.02 14.20
C ILE A 324 -13.42 -4.78 13.48
N PHE A 325 -12.34 -5.11 14.20
CA PHE A 325 -11.21 -5.84 13.65
C PHE A 325 -11.61 -7.22 13.10
N ILE A 326 -12.37 -8.00 13.88
CA ILE A 326 -12.86 -9.33 13.48
C ILE A 326 -13.85 -9.23 12.31
N ILE A 327 -14.77 -8.26 12.34
CA ILE A 327 -15.68 -8.02 11.23
C ILE A 327 -14.89 -7.77 9.94
N ILE A 328 -13.91 -6.85 9.97
CA ILE A 328 -13.09 -6.51 8.80
C ILE A 328 -12.27 -7.72 8.33
N CYS A 329 -11.71 -8.55 9.22
CA CYS A 329 -11.02 -9.79 8.82
C CYS A 329 -11.92 -10.72 7.98
N LEU A 330 -13.20 -10.79 8.34
CA LEU A 330 -14.18 -11.68 7.76
C LEU A 330 -15.00 -11.04 6.62
N LEU A 331 -14.78 -9.78 6.26
CA LEU A 331 -15.53 -9.17 5.16
C LEU A 331 -15.29 -9.87 3.81
N PRO A 332 -16.35 -10.09 3.01
CA PRO A 332 -16.20 -10.44 1.60
C PRO A 332 -15.47 -9.34 0.82
N LEU A 333 -14.79 -9.71 -0.26
CA LEU A 333 -13.91 -8.79 -1.02
C LEU A 333 -14.62 -7.51 -1.49
N SER A 334 -15.89 -7.62 -1.89
CA SER A 334 -16.69 -6.49 -2.37
C SER A 334 -16.92 -5.38 -1.34
N TYR A 335 -16.87 -5.69 -0.04
CA TYR A 335 -17.12 -4.69 1.00
C TYR A 335 -15.89 -3.84 1.30
N TYR A 336 -14.67 -4.31 1.00
CA TYR A 336 -13.48 -3.48 1.14
C TYR A 336 -13.51 -2.31 0.16
N GLU A 337 -13.98 -2.51 -1.07
CA GLU A 337 -14.19 -1.45 -2.08
C GLU A 337 -15.16 -0.35 -1.57
N VAL A 338 -16.13 -0.70 -0.71
CA VAL A 338 -17.12 0.26 -0.17
C VAL A 338 -16.55 1.11 0.95
N ILE A 339 -15.72 0.51 1.82
CA ILE A 339 -15.06 1.24 2.92
C ILE A 339 -13.93 2.12 2.36
N GLY A 340 -13.20 1.55 1.39
CA GLY A 340 -12.06 2.11 0.69
C GLY A 340 -10.77 2.15 1.50
N SER A 341 -9.65 2.21 0.78
CA SER A 341 -8.30 2.15 1.35
C SER A 341 -8.00 3.23 2.42
N PRO A 342 -8.45 4.50 2.31
CA PRO A 342 -8.15 5.51 3.35
C PRO A 342 -8.86 5.20 4.67
N GLY A 343 -10.12 4.77 4.59
CA GLY A 343 -10.88 4.34 5.76
C GLY A 343 -10.27 3.12 6.43
N LEU A 344 -9.90 2.10 5.64
CA LEU A 344 -9.33 0.85 6.15
C LEU A 344 -8.01 1.06 6.91
N VAL A 345 -7.11 1.93 6.41
CA VAL A 345 -5.83 2.23 7.08
C VAL A 345 -6.05 2.97 8.40
N ILE A 346 -6.92 3.98 8.43
CA ILE A 346 -7.17 4.77 9.64
C ILE A 346 -7.90 3.93 10.71
N ILE A 347 -8.88 3.13 10.30
CA ILE A 347 -9.56 2.20 11.21
C ILE A 347 -8.55 1.18 11.77
N ALA A 348 -7.54 0.77 11.00
CA ALA A 348 -6.53 -0.17 11.48
C ALA A 348 -5.73 0.42 12.65
N PHE A 349 -5.24 1.66 12.53
CA PHE A 349 -4.53 2.34 13.63
C PHE A 349 -5.41 2.44 14.89
N THR A 350 -6.71 2.66 14.71
CA THR A 350 -7.68 2.69 15.80
C THR A 350 -7.83 1.33 16.48
N CYS A 351 -8.08 0.27 15.69
CA CYS A 351 -8.25 -1.08 16.19
C CYS A 351 -7.00 -1.58 16.93
N TRP A 352 -5.82 -1.38 16.33
CA TRP A 352 -4.54 -1.78 16.93
C TRP A 352 -4.26 -1.03 18.24
N GLY A 353 -4.58 0.26 18.31
CA GLY A 353 -4.49 1.04 19.55
C GLY A 353 -5.39 0.47 20.66
N GLY A 354 -6.66 0.17 20.33
CA GLY A 354 -7.59 -0.42 21.29
C GLY A 354 -7.18 -1.84 21.74
N ILE A 355 -6.72 -2.69 20.82
CA ILE A 355 -6.21 -4.03 21.12
C ILE A 355 -5.00 -3.94 22.06
N TYR A 356 -4.07 -3.04 21.78
CA TYR A 356 -2.90 -2.82 22.64
C TYR A 356 -3.29 -2.35 24.05
N ALA A 357 -4.28 -1.45 24.18
CA ALA A 357 -4.81 -1.06 25.49
C ALA A 357 -5.37 -2.26 26.27
N GLY A 358 -6.05 -3.18 25.57
CA GLY A 358 -6.52 -4.44 26.13
C GLY A 358 -5.39 -5.35 26.60
N ILE A 359 -4.33 -5.48 25.80
CA ILE A 359 -3.13 -6.25 26.17
C ILE A 359 -2.48 -5.66 27.43
N LEU A 360 -2.37 -4.33 27.54
CA LEU A 360 -1.85 -3.68 28.75
C LEU A 360 -2.70 -3.97 29.99
N TYR A 361 -4.03 -3.98 29.85
CA TYR A 361 -4.93 -4.35 30.95
C TYR A 361 -4.76 -5.80 31.37
N LEU A 362 -4.64 -6.72 30.41
CA LEU A 362 -4.40 -8.14 30.73
C LEU A 362 -3.07 -8.32 31.46
N ASP A 363 -2.01 -7.67 31.00
CA ASP A 363 -0.68 -7.74 31.61
C ASP A 363 -0.63 -7.15 33.01
N HIS A 364 -1.06 -5.89 33.16
CA HIS A 364 -0.83 -5.12 34.37
C HIS A 364 -1.97 -5.23 35.39
N ALA A 365 -3.20 -5.55 34.99
CA ALA A 365 -4.33 -5.71 35.91
C ALA A 365 -4.56 -7.19 36.27
N ILE A 366 -4.73 -8.05 35.26
CA ILE A 366 -5.12 -9.46 35.47
C ILE A 366 -3.90 -10.32 35.79
N LEU A 367 -2.86 -10.24 34.97
CA LEU A 367 -1.63 -11.03 35.08
C LEU A 367 -0.57 -10.35 35.97
N ARG A 368 -0.96 -9.41 36.84
CA ARG A 368 -0.02 -8.63 37.68
C ARG A 368 0.94 -9.47 38.53
N ASN A 369 0.52 -10.69 38.91
CA ASN A 369 1.32 -11.63 39.70
C ASN A 369 1.95 -12.75 38.85
N SER A 370 1.69 -12.77 37.55
CA SER A 370 2.26 -13.76 36.63
C SER A 370 3.73 -13.43 36.36
N LYS A 371 4.55 -14.47 36.19
CA LYS A 371 5.95 -14.31 35.74
C LYS A 371 6.05 -13.94 34.26
N PHE A 372 5.02 -14.23 33.48
CA PHE A 372 4.99 -14.01 32.03
C PHE A 372 3.85 -13.08 31.63
N SER A 373 4.16 -12.14 30.75
CA SER A 373 3.17 -11.24 30.13
C SER A 373 2.54 -11.89 28.89
N LEU A 374 1.34 -11.46 28.54
CA LEU A 374 0.70 -11.81 27.28
C LEU A 374 1.52 -11.32 26.08
N ARG A 375 2.18 -10.17 26.18
CA ARG A 375 3.12 -9.70 25.14
C ARG A 375 4.26 -10.70 24.89
N PHE A 376 4.85 -11.25 25.97
CA PHE A 376 5.87 -12.29 25.85
C PHE A 376 5.31 -13.54 25.17
N LEU A 377 4.11 -13.98 25.56
CA LEU A 377 3.44 -15.12 24.92
C LEU A 377 3.17 -14.86 23.43
N LEU A 378 2.72 -13.67 23.04
CA LEU A 378 2.51 -13.28 21.65
C LEU A 378 3.82 -13.27 20.85
N CYS A 379 4.94 -12.83 21.45
CA CYS A 379 6.25 -12.92 20.81
C CYS A 379 6.68 -14.38 20.60
N VAL A 380 6.50 -15.24 21.61
CA VAL A 380 6.78 -16.68 21.48
C VAL A 380 5.91 -17.30 20.39
N LEU A 381 4.62 -16.97 20.35
CA LEU A 381 3.69 -17.45 19.34
C LEU A 381 4.08 -16.99 17.94
N LEU A 382 4.50 -15.73 17.77
CA LEU A 382 5.01 -15.21 16.49
C LEU A 382 6.25 -15.98 16.03
N VAL A 383 7.20 -16.24 16.93
CA VAL A 383 8.42 -17.01 16.61
C VAL A 383 8.07 -18.45 16.21
N ILE A 384 7.26 -19.14 17.01
CA ILE A 384 6.84 -20.52 16.71
C ILE A 384 6.06 -20.57 15.39
N SER A 385 5.13 -19.64 15.19
CA SER A 385 4.35 -19.52 13.96
C SER A 385 5.27 -19.30 12.76
N SER A 386 6.25 -18.39 12.84
CA SER A 386 7.19 -18.14 11.74
C SER A 386 8.04 -19.36 11.33
N LEU A 387 8.25 -20.30 12.24
CA LEU A 387 9.00 -21.55 11.97
C LEU A 387 8.14 -22.63 11.33
N ILE A 388 6.83 -22.63 11.58
CA ILE A 388 5.91 -23.70 11.17
C ILE A 388 5.01 -23.27 10.01
N ASN A 389 4.53 -22.03 10.04
CA ASN A 389 3.55 -21.53 9.11
C ASN A 389 4.16 -21.39 7.70
N ASN A 390 3.38 -21.79 6.72
CA ASN A 390 3.68 -21.62 5.32
C ASN A 390 2.96 -20.39 4.79
N ASP A 391 3.49 -19.21 5.11
CA ASP A 391 2.88 -17.95 4.69
C ASP A 391 2.83 -17.83 3.17
N HIS A 392 1.68 -17.40 2.66
CA HIS A 392 1.45 -17.05 1.26
C HIS A 392 1.77 -18.14 0.23
N PRO A 393 1.22 -19.36 0.39
CA PRO A 393 1.41 -20.43 -0.57
C PRO A 393 0.84 -20.04 -1.93
N VAL A 394 1.49 -20.49 -2.99
CA VAL A 394 0.98 -20.37 -4.36
C VAL A 394 -0.36 -21.09 -4.47
N ARG A 395 -1.34 -20.46 -5.11
CA ARG A 395 -2.66 -21.05 -5.33
C ARG A 395 -2.60 -22.02 -6.52
N TYR A 396 -2.69 -23.30 -6.22
CA TYR A 396 -2.76 -24.37 -7.21
C TYR A 396 -4.20 -24.64 -7.63
N ASN A 397 -4.36 -25.08 -8.87
CA ASN A 397 -5.60 -25.66 -9.39
C ASN A 397 -5.51 -27.19 -9.29
N GLU A 398 -6.60 -27.85 -8.87
CA GLU A 398 -6.63 -29.31 -8.63
C GLU A 398 -6.44 -30.12 -9.92
N HIS A 399 -6.70 -29.51 -11.08
CA HIS A 399 -6.52 -30.12 -12.39
C HIS A 399 -5.10 -29.90 -12.90
N GLY A 400 -4.16 -30.70 -12.41
CA GLY A 400 -2.78 -30.72 -12.91
C GLY A 400 -2.72 -31.15 -14.38
N LEU A 401 -2.16 -30.31 -15.23
CA LEU A 401 -1.87 -30.65 -16.63
C LEU A 401 -0.43 -31.13 -16.77
N THR A 402 -0.21 -32.10 -17.67
CA THR A 402 1.13 -32.47 -18.13
C THR A 402 1.73 -31.29 -18.91
N ASP A 403 3.02 -31.03 -18.72
CA ASP A 403 3.72 -30.00 -19.49
C ASP A 403 3.78 -30.39 -20.96
N ASN A 404 2.83 -29.87 -21.74
CA ASN A 404 2.73 -30.06 -23.19
C ASN A 404 3.21 -28.80 -23.95
N ARG A 405 3.93 -27.89 -23.29
CA ARG A 405 4.36 -26.64 -23.93
C ARG A 405 5.33 -26.92 -25.07
N PRO A 406 5.14 -26.33 -26.25
CA PRO A 406 6.11 -26.43 -27.33
C PRO A 406 7.38 -25.64 -26.98
N VAL A 407 8.52 -26.11 -27.47
CA VAL A 407 9.78 -25.38 -27.40
C VAL A 407 9.68 -24.07 -28.18
N LEU A 408 10.19 -22.97 -27.61
CA LEU A 408 10.04 -21.59 -28.10
C LEU A 408 10.34 -21.44 -29.60
N SER A 409 11.47 -21.97 -30.08
CA SER A 409 11.84 -21.91 -31.50
C SER A 409 10.88 -22.68 -32.41
N SER A 410 10.47 -23.89 -32.00
CA SER A 410 9.51 -24.72 -32.75
C SER A 410 8.10 -24.10 -32.75
N HIS A 411 7.72 -23.49 -31.62
CA HIS A 411 6.49 -22.71 -31.49
C HIS A 411 6.49 -21.51 -32.45
N PHE A 412 7.59 -20.75 -32.50
CA PHE A 412 7.74 -19.63 -33.43
C PHE A 412 7.57 -20.08 -34.87
N ASP A 413 8.26 -21.15 -35.28
CA ASP A 413 8.22 -21.63 -36.66
C ASP A 413 6.80 -22.06 -37.06
N LYS A 414 6.06 -22.74 -36.17
CA LYS A 414 4.66 -23.12 -36.39
C LYS A 414 3.73 -21.91 -36.47
N TRP A 415 3.87 -20.98 -35.52
CA TRP A 415 3.11 -19.73 -35.50
C TRP A 415 3.37 -18.89 -36.76
N PHE A 416 4.64 -18.79 -37.17
CA PHE A 416 5.06 -17.98 -38.31
C PHE A 416 4.60 -18.56 -39.65
N GLU A 417 4.56 -19.89 -39.80
CA GLU A 417 3.91 -20.51 -40.96
C GLU A 417 2.44 -20.11 -41.06
N LYS A 418 1.71 -20.15 -39.94
CA LYS A 418 0.31 -19.72 -39.94
C LYS A 418 0.18 -18.23 -40.21
N TYR A 419 1.09 -17.43 -39.66
CA TYR A 419 1.16 -15.99 -39.90
C TYR A 419 1.29 -15.70 -41.39
N LYS A 420 2.19 -16.40 -42.11
CA LYS A 420 2.38 -16.25 -43.57
C LYS A 420 1.19 -16.66 -44.42
N GLU A 421 0.45 -17.70 -44.03
CA GLU A 421 -0.75 -18.18 -44.75
C GLU A 421 -1.90 -17.17 -44.69
N ASP A 422 -2.01 -16.45 -43.57
CA ASP A 422 -3.04 -15.45 -43.38
C ASP A 422 -2.82 -14.31 -44.39
N SER A 423 -3.76 -14.15 -45.33
CA SER A 423 -3.79 -13.13 -46.42
C SER A 423 -3.61 -11.64 -46.01
N VAL A 424 -3.31 -11.39 -44.73
CA VAL A 424 -3.13 -10.12 -44.04
C VAL A 424 -1.65 -9.88 -43.64
N SER A 425 -0.82 -10.94 -43.52
CA SER A 425 0.64 -10.83 -43.32
C SER A 425 1.29 -10.39 -44.64
N SER A 426 1.24 -9.09 -44.85
CA SER A 426 1.82 -8.52 -46.04
C SER A 426 3.33 -8.69 -45.96
N MET A 427 3.86 -9.23 -47.03
CA MET A 427 5.26 -9.17 -47.36
C MET A 427 5.70 -7.70 -47.52
N TYR A 428 6.81 -7.30 -46.90
CA TYR A 428 7.37 -5.94 -47.01
C TYR A 428 8.80 -5.97 -47.55
N LYS A 429 9.14 -4.88 -48.22
CA LYS A 429 10.50 -4.48 -48.58
C LYS A 429 10.92 -3.36 -47.63
N PHE A 430 12.12 -3.49 -47.07
CA PHE A 430 12.64 -2.59 -46.05
C PHE A 430 13.87 -1.87 -46.61
N ASN A 431 13.75 -0.57 -46.88
CA ASN A 431 14.78 0.17 -47.62
C ASN A 431 16.13 0.30 -46.89
N TRP A 432 16.14 0.16 -45.55
CA TRP A 432 17.38 0.18 -44.76
C TRP A 432 18.17 -1.12 -44.79
N ILE A 433 17.59 -2.20 -45.33
CA ILE A 433 18.23 -3.50 -45.43
C ILE A 433 18.90 -3.59 -46.80
N LYS A 434 20.24 -3.60 -46.81
CA LYS A 434 21.04 -3.62 -48.04
C LYS A 434 21.25 -5.06 -48.50
N ASP A 435 20.37 -5.57 -49.35
CA ASP A 435 20.47 -6.90 -49.97
C ASP A 435 20.88 -6.83 -51.46
N THR A 436 21.38 -7.94 -52.01
CA THR A 436 21.73 -8.18 -53.43
C THR A 436 20.58 -7.91 -54.43
N PRO A 437 20.81 -7.86 -55.77
CA PRO A 437 19.93 -7.24 -56.79
C PRO A 437 18.47 -7.74 -56.88
N TYR A 438 18.13 -8.84 -56.21
CA TYR A 438 16.77 -9.34 -56.05
C TYR A 438 16.39 -9.23 -54.57
N GLN A 439 15.68 -8.16 -54.19
CA GLN A 439 15.22 -7.91 -52.82
C GLN A 439 14.42 -9.12 -52.31
N LYS A 440 14.98 -9.87 -51.34
CA LYS A 440 14.26 -10.89 -50.60
C LYS A 440 13.12 -10.23 -49.83
N VAL A 441 11.92 -10.75 -49.99
CA VAL A 441 10.74 -10.21 -49.34
C VAL A 441 10.68 -10.73 -47.91
N ARG A 442 10.37 -9.86 -46.93
CA ARG A 442 10.44 -10.19 -45.49
C ARG A 442 9.14 -9.84 -44.77
N TYR A 443 8.94 -10.43 -43.60
CA TYR A 443 7.73 -10.27 -42.80
C TYR A 443 8.02 -9.51 -41.49
N PRO A 444 7.25 -8.46 -41.17
CA PRO A 444 7.37 -7.76 -39.91
C PRO A 444 6.76 -8.59 -38.78
N VAL A 445 7.49 -8.79 -37.68
CA VAL A 445 6.99 -9.48 -36.49
C VAL A 445 7.18 -8.59 -35.26
N ILE A 446 6.14 -8.47 -34.45
CA ILE A 446 6.09 -7.58 -33.28
C ILE A 446 6.42 -8.36 -32.01
N PHE A 447 7.28 -7.77 -31.20
CA PHE A 447 7.66 -8.23 -29.87
C PHE A 447 7.37 -7.11 -28.89
N VAL A 448 6.81 -7.40 -27.72
CA VAL A 448 6.38 -6.36 -26.77
C VAL A 448 6.96 -6.62 -25.39
N CYS A 449 7.66 -5.62 -24.85
CA CYS A 449 8.09 -5.56 -23.46
C CYS A 449 7.24 -4.53 -22.70
N ALA A 450 6.88 -4.81 -21.45
CA ALA A 450 6.17 -3.87 -20.59
C ALA A 450 6.81 -3.77 -19.21
N GLU A 451 7.14 -2.54 -18.83
CA GLU A 451 7.78 -2.23 -17.56
C GLU A 451 6.86 -2.47 -16.35
N GLY A 452 7.46 -2.81 -15.22
CA GLY A 452 6.81 -2.89 -13.92
C GLY A 452 6.54 -1.55 -13.25
N GLY A 453 5.37 -1.44 -12.61
CA GLY A 453 4.96 -0.29 -11.85
C GLY A 453 3.45 -0.27 -11.57
N ALA A 454 2.96 -1.32 -10.88
CA ALA A 454 1.56 -1.50 -10.47
C ALA A 454 0.52 -1.22 -11.59
N LEU A 455 -0.73 -0.83 -11.26
CA LEU A 455 -1.75 -0.63 -12.30
C LEU A 455 -1.39 0.47 -13.29
N ARG A 456 -0.60 1.47 -12.92
CA ARG A 456 -0.23 2.56 -13.84
C ARG A 456 0.43 2.04 -15.12
N THR A 457 1.48 1.24 -14.96
CA THR A 457 2.20 0.64 -16.09
C THR A 457 1.38 -0.43 -16.77
N GLY A 458 0.60 -1.21 -16.02
CA GLY A 458 -0.32 -2.20 -16.57
C GLY A 458 -1.42 -1.59 -17.44
N ALA A 459 -2.03 -0.50 -16.97
CA ALA A 459 -3.05 0.26 -17.69
C ALA A 459 -2.45 0.90 -18.93
N PHE A 460 -1.27 1.52 -18.82
CA PHE A 460 -0.59 2.08 -19.99
C PHE A 460 -0.27 1.02 -21.05
N ALA A 461 0.25 -0.15 -20.64
CA ALA A 461 0.56 -1.23 -21.54
C ALA A 461 -0.69 -1.77 -22.25
N ALA A 462 -1.73 -2.10 -21.47
CA ALA A 462 -2.99 -2.62 -22.02
C ALA A 462 -3.71 -1.58 -22.88
N GLN A 463 -3.79 -0.32 -22.44
CA GLN A 463 -4.44 0.75 -23.20
C GLN A 463 -3.69 1.05 -24.49
N THR A 464 -2.36 1.04 -24.48
CA THR A 464 -1.57 1.26 -25.70
C THR A 464 -1.85 0.16 -26.72
N LEU A 465 -1.77 -1.11 -26.31
CA LEU A 465 -2.01 -2.23 -27.23
C LEU A 465 -3.46 -2.27 -27.71
N SER A 466 -4.43 -2.07 -26.81
CA SER A 466 -5.86 -1.98 -27.16
C SER A 466 -6.16 -0.81 -28.09
N PHE A 467 -5.54 0.35 -27.86
CA PHE A 467 -5.69 1.52 -28.71
C PHE A 467 -5.10 1.27 -30.10
N LEU A 468 -3.89 0.72 -30.20
CA LEU A 468 -3.28 0.37 -31.48
C LEU A 468 -4.17 -0.63 -32.22
N GLN A 469 -4.62 -1.69 -31.54
CA GLN A 469 -5.52 -2.68 -32.12
C GLN A 469 -6.82 -2.06 -32.64
N ASP A 470 -7.52 -1.27 -31.84
CA ASP A 470 -8.79 -0.65 -32.24
C ASP A 470 -8.61 0.36 -33.38
N ASN A 471 -7.51 1.14 -33.39
CA ASN A 471 -7.27 2.17 -34.41
C ASN A 471 -6.71 1.61 -35.73
N PHE A 472 -6.01 0.47 -35.69
CA PHE A 472 -5.59 -0.24 -36.92
C PHE A 472 -6.73 -1.07 -37.53
N LEU A 473 -7.70 -1.53 -36.73
CA LEU A 473 -8.87 -2.29 -37.21
C LEU A 473 -10.05 -1.44 -37.72
N ARG A 474 -10.23 -0.19 -37.27
CA ARG A 474 -11.47 0.56 -37.53
C ARG A 474 -11.45 1.39 -38.81
N VAL A 475 -12.10 0.84 -39.83
CA VAL A 475 -12.47 1.48 -41.11
C VAL A 475 -13.18 2.84 -40.95
N LYS A 476 -13.97 3.03 -39.87
CA LYS A 476 -14.76 4.24 -39.59
C LYS A 476 -14.11 5.24 -38.64
N ASP A 477 -13.02 4.86 -37.96
CA ASP A 477 -12.27 5.75 -37.06
C ASP A 477 -10.92 6.18 -37.63
N SER A 478 -10.52 5.62 -38.78
CA SER A 478 -9.33 6.05 -39.51
C SER A 478 -9.38 7.57 -39.68
N PHE A 479 -8.26 8.24 -39.38
CA PHE A 479 -8.14 9.69 -39.57
C PHE A 479 -8.54 10.10 -41.00
N LEU A 480 -8.27 9.24 -41.99
CA LEU A 480 -8.67 9.43 -43.39
C LEU A 480 -10.19 9.37 -43.58
N TYR A 481 -10.89 8.43 -42.92
CA TYR A 481 -12.36 8.36 -42.95
C TYR A 481 -12.99 9.55 -42.22
N LYS A 482 -12.49 9.92 -41.04
CA LYS A 482 -12.98 11.12 -40.31
C LYS A 482 -12.73 12.41 -41.08
N LYS A 483 -11.58 12.53 -41.75
CA LYS A 483 -11.26 13.64 -42.65
C LYS A 483 -12.17 13.65 -43.87
N ALA A 484 -12.42 12.51 -44.51
CA ALA A 484 -13.37 12.39 -45.61
C ALA A 484 -14.80 12.75 -45.18
N LEU A 485 -15.21 12.34 -43.97
CA LEU A 485 -16.52 12.68 -43.39
C LEU A 485 -16.64 14.19 -43.12
N CYS A 486 -15.56 14.82 -42.62
CA CYS A 486 -15.50 16.26 -42.40
C CYS A 486 -15.50 17.04 -43.73
N MET A 487 -14.80 16.55 -44.75
CA MET A 487 -14.79 17.12 -46.11
C MET A 487 -16.15 16.96 -46.81
N ASP A 488 -16.83 15.84 -46.62
CA ASP A 488 -18.21 15.64 -47.11
C ASP A 488 -19.19 16.56 -46.40
N LYS A 489 -19.05 16.74 -45.08
CA LYS A 489 -19.88 17.69 -44.32
C LYS A 489 -19.66 19.13 -44.80
N ALA A 490 -18.40 19.54 -44.99
CA ALA A 490 -18.07 20.86 -45.53
C ALA A 490 -18.51 21.05 -47.01
N ALA A 491 -18.50 19.97 -47.80
CA ALA A 491 -19.00 19.98 -49.18
C ALA A 491 -20.53 20.15 -49.21
N MET A 492 -21.27 19.43 -48.36
CA MET A 492 -22.72 19.57 -48.20
C MET A 492 -23.09 20.99 -47.76
N ASP A 493 -22.37 21.55 -46.78
CA ASP A 493 -22.57 22.93 -46.31
C ASP A 493 -22.30 23.98 -47.40
N SER A 494 -21.52 23.64 -48.42
CA SER A 494 -21.20 24.48 -49.58
C SER A 494 -22.00 24.13 -50.85
N ASN A 495 -23.07 23.34 -50.74
CA ASN A 495 -23.92 22.88 -51.85
C ASN A 495 -23.15 22.09 -52.95
N LYS A 496 -22.06 21.42 -52.58
CA LYS A 496 -21.28 20.54 -53.44
C LYS A 496 -21.57 19.07 -53.11
N PRO A 497 -21.45 18.14 -54.08
CA PRO A 497 -21.77 16.74 -53.85
C PRO A 497 -20.76 16.07 -52.88
N ALA A 498 -21.30 15.41 -51.85
CA ALA A 498 -20.55 14.64 -50.86
C ALA A 498 -20.04 13.32 -51.46
N THR A 499 -18.86 13.40 -52.08
CA THR A 499 -18.26 12.32 -52.84
C THR A 499 -17.00 11.77 -52.19
N TYR A 500 -16.51 12.36 -51.10
CA TYR A 500 -15.22 12.00 -50.49
C TYR A 500 -15.28 10.70 -49.70
N VAL A 501 -16.37 10.41 -48.97
CA VAL A 501 -16.57 9.10 -48.31
C VAL A 501 -16.83 8.01 -49.35
N ILE A 502 -17.54 8.35 -50.43
CA ILE A 502 -17.80 7.42 -51.55
C ILE A 502 -16.48 7.12 -52.28
N ASP A 503 -15.65 8.11 -52.56
CA ASP A 503 -14.35 7.96 -53.20
C ASP A 503 -13.33 7.25 -52.30
N TYR A 504 -13.40 7.45 -50.97
CA TYR A 504 -12.67 6.64 -49.98
C TYR A 504 -13.09 5.17 -50.04
N ASN A 505 -14.39 4.89 -50.03
CA ASN A 505 -14.92 3.52 -50.11
C ASN A 505 -14.64 2.89 -51.49
N ALA A 506 -14.68 3.67 -52.57
CA ALA A 506 -14.37 3.21 -53.92
C ALA A 506 -12.87 2.93 -54.08
N LYS A 507 -11.98 3.82 -53.62
CA LYS A 507 -10.53 3.55 -53.56
C LYS A 507 -10.24 2.31 -52.72
N LYS A 508 -11.01 2.04 -51.66
CA LYS A 508 -10.91 0.81 -50.84
C LYS A 508 -11.52 -0.44 -51.50
N MET A 509 -12.51 -0.30 -52.39
CA MET A 509 -13.03 -1.43 -53.17
C MET A 509 -12.07 -1.81 -54.32
N TRP A 510 -11.40 -0.83 -54.90
CA TRP A 510 -10.44 -1.01 -55.99
C TRP A 510 -9.01 -1.30 -55.49
N GLN A 511 -8.63 -0.81 -54.31
CA GLN A 511 -7.47 -1.26 -53.53
C GLN A 511 -7.98 -2.15 -52.41
N GLN A 512 -7.94 -3.47 -52.59
CA GLN A 512 -8.19 -4.44 -51.52
C GLN A 512 -7.29 -4.12 -50.31
N GLU A 513 -7.78 -3.35 -49.32
CA GLU A 513 -7.16 -3.26 -47.99
C GLU A 513 -7.47 -4.56 -47.21
N ARG A 514 -6.97 -5.67 -47.76
CA ARG A 514 -6.54 -6.84 -47.00
C ARG A 514 -5.21 -6.43 -46.36
N GLY A 515 -5.12 -6.41 -45.04
CA GLY A 515 -3.89 -6.01 -44.32
C GLY A 515 -4.21 -5.07 -43.16
N ASN A 516 -3.63 -5.31 -41.98
CA ASN A 516 -3.58 -4.43 -40.80
C ASN A 516 -4.41 -4.87 -39.58
N ASP A 517 -4.36 -6.15 -39.21
CA ASP A 517 -4.73 -6.60 -37.85
C ASP A 517 -3.47 -6.59 -36.97
N PHE A 518 -3.32 -5.57 -36.10
CA PHE A 518 -2.11 -5.34 -35.30
C PHE A 518 -1.75 -6.54 -34.42
N LYS A 519 -2.73 -7.13 -33.73
CA LYS A 519 -2.54 -8.28 -32.83
C LYS A 519 -2.01 -9.52 -33.54
N LYS A 520 -2.35 -9.73 -34.82
CA LYS A 520 -1.86 -10.90 -35.58
C LYS A 520 -0.35 -10.87 -35.81
N SER A 521 0.26 -9.69 -35.79
CA SER A 521 1.71 -9.56 -35.98
C SER A 521 2.49 -9.69 -34.67
N ILE A 522 1.82 -9.78 -33.52
CA ILE A 522 2.49 -9.92 -32.23
C ILE A 522 2.81 -11.40 -31.99
N TYR A 523 4.10 -11.69 -31.82
CA TYR A 523 4.56 -13.03 -31.50
C TYR A 523 4.82 -13.23 -30.01
N ALA A 524 5.51 -12.29 -29.34
CA ALA A 524 5.93 -12.50 -27.95
C ALA A 524 5.76 -11.29 -27.04
N TYR A 525 5.46 -11.59 -25.77
CA TYR A 525 5.32 -10.67 -24.65
C TYR A 525 6.38 -10.96 -23.59
N SER A 526 7.00 -9.91 -23.04
CA SER A 526 7.83 -9.98 -21.82
C SER A 526 7.36 -8.91 -20.84
N GLY A 527 6.74 -9.33 -19.74
CA GLY A 527 6.15 -8.43 -18.76
C GLY A 527 6.87 -8.48 -17.41
N VAL A 528 6.87 -7.36 -16.71
CA VAL A 528 7.28 -7.26 -15.30
C VAL A 528 6.17 -6.61 -14.48
N SER A 529 5.87 -7.11 -13.27
CA SER A 529 4.95 -6.50 -12.30
C SER A 529 3.61 -6.06 -12.91
N GLY A 530 3.26 -4.78 -12.77
CA GLY A 530 2.12 -4.14 -13.42
C GLY A 530 2.05 -4.34 -14.94
N GLY A 531 3.19 -4.25 -15.64
CA GLY A 531 3.29 -4.53 -17.07
C GLY A 531 2.85 -5.95 -17.43
N SER A 532 3.20 -6.94 -16.61
CA SER A 532 2.72 -8.33 -16.74
C SER A 532 1.19 -8.42 -16.71
N LEU A 533 0.54 -7.71 -15.77
CA LEU A 533 -0.92 -7.66 -15.71
C LEU A 533 -1.51 -7.02 -16.97
N GLY A 534 -0.91 -5.93 -17.46
CA GLY A 534 -1.36 -5.25 -18.67
C GLY A 534 -1.27 -6.12 -19.93
N LEU A 535 -0.12 -6.77 -20.14
CA LEU A 535 0.09 -7.68 -21.27
C LEU A 535 -0.81 -8.92 -21.17
N ALA A 536 -0.94 -9.51 -19.98
CA ALA A 536 -1.76 -10.69 -19.76
C ALA A 536 -3.26 -10.38 -19.95
N PHE A 537 -3.73 -9.22 -19.47
CA PHE A 537 -5.09 -8.76 -19.70
C PHE A 537 -5.37 -8.51 -21.19
N PHE A 538 -4.48 -7.81 -21.90
CA PHE A 538 -4.61 -7.61 -23.35
C PHE A 538 -4.64 -8.96 -24.07
N ASN A 539 -3.75 -9.90 -23.74
CA ASN A 539 -3.73 -11.21 -24.35
C ASN A 539 -5.03 -11.99 -24.11
N ALA A 540 -5.57 -11.93 -22.90
CA ALA A 540 -6.84 -12.57 -22.56
C ALA A 540 -7.98 -12.05 -23.44
N ILE A 541 -8.17 -10.73 -23.53
CA ILE A 541 -9.27 -10.16 -24.33
C ILE A 541 -9.02 -10.24 -25.83
N ALA A 542 -7.75 -10.21 -26.29
CA ALA A 542 -7.43 -10.17 -27.72
C ALA A 542 -7.41 -11.56 -28.38
N TYR A 543 -7.08 -12.62 -27.63
CA TYR A 543 -6.89 -13.97 -28.18
C TYR A 543 -7.67 -15.08 -27.48
N LEU A 544 -7.86 -15.01 -26.16
CA LEU A 544 -8.44 -16.13 -25.39
C LEU A 544 -9.97 -16.00 -25.24
N VAL A 545 -10.50 -14.78 -25.13
CA VAL A 545 -11.94 -14.53 -25.07
C VAL A 545 -12.50 -14.26 -26.48
N PRO A 546 -13.47 -15.06 -26.97
CA PRO A 546 -14.19 -14.75 -28.19
C PRO A 546 -14.90 -13.39 -28.11
N SER A 547 -14.86 -12.61 -29.20
CA SER A 547 -15.41 -11.24 -29.21
C SER A 547 -16.90 -11.14 -28.91
N GLU A 548 -17.65 -12.20 -29.16
CA GLU A 548 -19.07 -12.34 -28.82
C GLU A 548 -19.36 -12.29 -27.31
N LYS A 549 -18.35 -12.60 -26.49
CA LYS A 549 -18.46 -12.63 -25.03
C LYS A 549 -18.06 -11.32 -24.36
N TRP A 550 -17.64 -10.31 -25.13
CA TRP A 550 -17.24 -9.00 -24.59
C TRP A 550 -18.48 -8.18 -24.18
N LYS A 551 -18.39 -7.41 -23.08
CA LYS A 551 -19.43 -6.44 -22.70
C LYS A 551 -19.36 -5.12 -23.48
N ALA A 552 -18.31 -4.90 -24.28
CA ALA A 552 -18.11 -3.67 -25.04
C ALA A 552 -17.45 -3.94 -26.39
N ASP A 553 -17.77 -3.10 -27.39
CA ASP A 553 -17.37 -3.28 -28.80
C ASP A 553 -15.91 -2.86 -29.13
N SER A 554 -15.07 -2.61 -28.12
CA SER A 554 -13.64 -2.25 -28.31
C SER A 554 -12.79 -2.77 -27.19
N LEU A 555 -11.57 -3.17 -27.52
CA LEU A 555 -10.59 -3.56 -26.50
C LEU A 555 -10.24 -2.38 -25.59
N SER A 556 -10.25 -1.15 -26.10
CA SER A 556 -9.99 0.06 -25.30
C SER A 556 -11.05 0.27 -24.21
N LYS A 557 -12.33 0.02 -24.51
CA LYS A 557 -13.42 0.12 -23.52
C LYS A 557 -13.34 -0.98 -22.48
N LEU A 558 -13.02 -2.21 -22.89
CA LEU A 558 -12.82 -3.34 -21.97
C LEU A 558 -11.64 -3.07 -21.03
N THR A 559 -10.55 -2.53 -21.58
CA THR A 559 -9.37 -2.13 -20.81
C THR A 559 -9.71 -1.05 -19.79
N GLN A 560 -10.44 -0.01 -20.19
CA GLN A 560 -10.89 1.03 -19.27
C GLN A 560 -11.75 0.41 -18.14
N ALA A 561 -12.68 -0.48 -18.46
CA ALA A 561 -13.53 -1.14 -17.45
C ALA A 561 -12.75 -2.04 -16.48
N PHE A 562 -11.63 -2.64 -16.90
CA PHE A 562 -10.78 -3.44 -16.01
C PHE A 562 -9.95 -2.58 -15.06
N PHE A 563 -9.32 -1.52 -15.56
CA PHE A 563 -8.40 -0.70 -14.76
C PHE A 563 -9.09 0.39 -13.92
N ASP A 564 -10.36 0.70 -14.17
CA ASP A 564 -11.18 1.66 -13.38
C ASP A 564 -11.71 1.07 -12.06
N GLN A 565 -11.20 -0.09 -11.64
CA GLN A 565 -11.64 -0.80 -10.45
C GLN A 565 -10.65 -0.66 -9.29
N ASP A 566 -11.16 -0.88 -8.07
CA ASP A 566 -10.35 -0.83 -6.86
C ASP A 566 -9.82 -2.22 -6.49
N TYR A 567 -8.51 -2.42 -6.73
CA TYR A 567 -7.79 -3.62 -6.34
C TYR A 567 -6.93 -3.42 -5.07
N LEU A 568 -6.80 -2.20 -4.56
CA LEU A 568 -5.98 -1.90 -3.38
C LEU A 568 -6.74 -2.14 -2.07
N SER A 569 -8.00 -1.73 -1.99
CA SER A 569 -8.78 -1.83 -0.75
C SER A 569 -8.89 -3.28 -0.24
N PRO A 570 -9.13 -4.30 -1.09
CA PRO A 570 -9.09 -5.70 -0.64
C PRO A 570 -7.73 -6.12 -0.05
N VAL A 571 -6.62 -5.68 -0.66
CA VAL A 571 -5.26 -5.97 -0.17
C VAL A 571 -5.00 -5.31 1.18
N ILE A 572 -5.32 -4.02 1.32
CA ILE A 572 -5.19 -3.27 2.58
C ILE A 572 -6.07 -3.88 3.68
N GLY A 573 -7.30 -4.25 3.32
CA GLY A 573 -8.26 -4.89 4.23
C GLY A 573 -7.80 -6.25 4.75
N LYS A 574 -6.98 -6.99 4.00
CA LYS A 574 -6.31 -8.20 4.51
C LYS A 574 -5.03 -7.88 5.26
N MET A 575 -4.15 -7.06 4.68
CA MET A 575 -2.83 -6.72 5.20
C MET A 575 -2.85 -6.24 6.66
N PHE A 576 -3.72 -5.28 6.99
CA PHE A 576 -3.76 -4.70 8.33
C PHE A 576 -4.64 -5.46 9.34
N TYR A 577 -5.33 -6.51 8.88
CA TYR A 577 -6.32 -7.24 9.66
C TYR A 577 -6.07 -8.74 9.61
N GLY A 578 -6.70 -9.45 8.66
CA GLY A 578 -6.64 -10.91 8.59
C GLY A 578 -5.21 -11.43 8.49
N ASP A 579 -4.41 -10.82 7.62
CA ASP A 579 -3.05 -11.29 7.33
C ASP A 579 -2.11 -11.10 8.51
N PHE A 580 -2.31 -10.04 9.29
CA PHE A 580 -1.58 -9.87 10.55
C PHE A 580 -1.92 -10.99 11.55
N LEU A 581 -3.15 -11.51 11.56
CA LEU A 581 -3.48 -12.68 12.39
C LEU A 581 -2.75 -13.94 11.92
N ASN A 582 -2.59 -14.15 10.61
CA ASN A 582 -1.83 -15.28 10.08
C ASN A 582 -0.40 -15.34 10.64
N LEU A 583 0.23 -14.20 10.91
CA LEU A 583 1.57 -14.17 11.52
C LEU A 583 1.63 -14.90 12.88
N PHE A 584 0.52 -14.94 13.63
CA PHE A 584 0.43 -15.58 14.94
C PHE A 584 -0.24 -16.96 14.90
N ILE A 585 -0.63 -17.46 13.73
CA ILE A 585 -1.30 -18.74 13.57
C ILE A 585 -0.33 -19.71 12.88
N PRO A 586 -0.02 -20.88 13.48
CA PRO A 586 1.01 -21.79 12.95
C PRO A 586 0.61 -22.52 11.66
N PHE A 587 -0.54 -22.19 11.06
CA PHE A 587 -1.03 -22.73 9.80
C PHE A 587 -1.71 -21.64 8.98
N HIS A 588 -1.63 -21.77 7.66
CA HIS A 588 -2.13 -20.77 6.73
C HIS A 588 -3.67 -20.73 6.68
N ILE A 589 -4.26 -19.53 6.83
CA ILE A 589 -5.69 -19.30 6.58
C ILE A 589 -5.85 -18.48 5.29
N GLU A 590 -6.32 -19.12 4.22
CA GLU A 590 -6.46 -18.50 2.89
C GLU A 590 -7.35 -17.24 2.89
N ARG A 591 -8.39 -17.21 3.73
CA ARG A 591 -9.30 -16.06 3.83
C ARG A 591 -8.60 -14.79 4.32
N PHE A 592 -7.48 -14.94 5.01
CA PHE A 592 -6.69 -13.86 5.59
C PHE A 592 -5.54 -13.42 4.68
N ASP A 593 -5.24 -14.20 3.64
CA ASP A 593 -4.15 -13.94 2.73
C ASP A 593 -4.41 -12.73 1.81
N ARG A 594 -3.51 -11.74 1.86
CA ARG A 594 -3.61 -10.53 1.05
C ARG A 594 -3.25 -10.74 -0.44
N ALA A 595 -2.40 -11.71 -0.78
CA ALA A 595 -2.12 -12.08 -2.16
C ALA A 595 -3.31 -12.78 -2.82
N ILE A 596 -3.98 -13.70 -2.11
CA ILE A 596 -5.22 -14.33 -2.61
C ILE A 596 -6.30 -13.27 -2.81
N ALA A 597 -6.39 -12.27 -1.92
CA ALA A 597 -7.31 -11.15 -2.09
C ALA A 597 -7.01 -10.33 -3.35
N LEU A 598 -5.74 -10.09 -3.68
CA LEU A 598 -5.34 -9.41 -4.91
C LEU A 598 -5.73 -10.21 -6.15
N GLU A 599 -5.40 -11.50 -6.20
CA GLU A 599 -5.75 -12.39 -7.33
C GLU A 599 -7.26 -12.44 -7.56
N LYS A 600 -8.04 -12.69 -6.50
CA LYS A 600 -9.51 -12.71 -6.56
C LYS A 600 -10.12 -11.36 -6.95
N SER A 601 -9.44 -10.25 -6.61
CA SER A 601 -9.88 -8.92 -7.03
C SER A 601 -9.73 -8.76 -8.55
N TRP A 602 -8.64 -9.23 -9.15
CA TRP A 602 -8.47 -9.24 -10.61
C TRP A 602 -9.42 -10.19 -11.32
N GLU A 603 -9.66 -11.39 -10.78
CA GLU A 603 -10.66 -12.34 -11.30
C GLU A 603 -12.05 -11.69 -11.38
N LYS A 604 -12.51 -11.12 -10.27
CA LYS A 604 -13.75 -10.35 -10.22
C LYS A 604 -13.73 -9.16 -11.18
N GLY A 605 -12.59 -8.49 -11.29
CA GLY A 605 -12.40 -7.36 -12.18
C GLY A 605 -12.54 -7.73 -13.65
N PHE A 606 -11.96 -8.85 -14.05
CA PHE A 606 -12.06 -9.41 -15.39
C PHE A 606 -13.52 -9.77 -15.74
N MET A 607 -14.25 -10.38 -14.79
CA MET A 607 -15.67 -10.70 -14.97
C MET A 607 -16.57 -9.47 -15.20
N ARG A 608 -16.14 -8.26 -14.82
CA ARG A 608 -16.85 -7.03 -15.18
C ARG A 608 -16.70 -6.65 -16.66
N THR A 609 -15.72 -7.20 -17.38
CA THR A 609 -15.44 -6.93 -18.80
C THR A 609 -16.10 -7.92 -19.78
N ILE A 610 -16.52 -9.09 -19.29
CA ILE A 610 -17.13 -10.16 -20.10
C ILE A 610 -18.58 -10.43 -19.68
N LEU A 611 -19.38 -11.02 -20.58
CA LEU A 611 -20.79 -11.38 -20.30
C LEU A 611 -20.88 -12.36 -19.12
N PRO A 612 -21.95 -12.33 -18.30
CA PRO A 612 -22.06 -13.17 -17.09
C PRO A 612 -21.95 -14.69 -17.31
N ASN A 613 -22.26 -15.16 -18.52
CA ASN A 613 -22.22 -16.59 -18.87
C ASN A 613 -20.86 -17.01 -19.48
N ALA A 614 -19.89 -16.10 -19.53
CA ALA A 614 -18.55 -16.37 -20.03
C ALA A 614 -17.67 -16.98 -18.93
N THR A 615 -16.70 -17.79 -19.34
CA THR A 615 -15.69 -18.40 -18.45
C THR A 615 -14.74 -17.35 -17.92
N ASP A 616 -14.41 -17.44 -16.63
CA ASP A 616 -13.45 -16.55 -15.99
C ASP A 616 -12.03 -17.02 -16.24
N ILE A 617 -11.47 -16.60 -17.38
CA ILE A 617 -10.11 -16.94 -17.79
C ILE A 617 -9.07 -16.58 -16.71
N PHE A 618 -9.33 -15.58 -15.86
CA PHE A 618 -8.39 -15.19 -14.81
C PHE A 618 -8.33 -16.20 -13.65
N SER A 619 -9.38 -16.99 -13.42
CA SER A 619 -9.43 -18.05 -12.41
C SER A 619 -9.22 -19.46 -12.98
N ASP A 620 -9.23 -19.61 -14.31
CA ASP A 620 -8.90 -20.86 -15.00
C ASP A 620 -7.39 -21.16 -14.98
N ASP A 621 -7.03 -22.43 -15.22
CA ASP A 621 -5.63 -22.89 -15.30
C ASP A 621 -4.88 -22.22 -16.47
N TYR A 622 -3.73 -21.62 -16.17
CA TYR A 622 -2.95 -20.85 -17.14
C TYR A 622 -2.57 -21.64 -18.39
N LEU A 623 -2.07 -22.87 -18.23
CA LEU A 623 -1.63 -23.68 -19.37
C LEU A 623 -2.81 -24.33 -20.09
N GLY A 624 -3.87 -24.67 -19.36
CA GLY A 624 -5.11 -25.22 -19.91
C GLY A 624 -5.87 -24.28 -20.83
N LEU A 625 -5.60 -22.97 -20.76
CA LEU A 625 -6.17 -21.96 -21.66
C LEU A 625 -5.57 -21.97 -23.07
N TYR A 626 -4.42 -22.61 -23.27
CA TYR A 626 -3.76 -22.68 -24.57
C TYR A 626 -4.05 -24.02 -25.24
N ASN A 627 -4.78 -23.97 -26.37
CA ASN A 627 -5.10 -25.15 -27.16
C ASN A 627 -3.83 -25.83 -27.70
N ASN A 628 -3.94 -27.14 -28.01
CA ASN A 628 -2.86 -27.96 -28.62
C ASN A 628 -2.34 -27.44 -29.97
N ASP A 629 -3.05 -26.50 -30.60
CA ASP A 629 -2.58 -25.86 -31.81
C ASP A 629 -1.41 -24.92 -31.54
N HIS A 630 -1.28 -24.39 -30.32
CA HIS A 630 -0.20 -23.50 -29.88
C HIS A 630 0.10 -22.38 -30.89
N LEU A 631 -0.94 -21.61 -31.24
CA LEU A 631 -0.87 -20.48 -32.18
C LEU A 631 -1.04 -19.12 -31.49
N HIS A 632 -1.10 -19.10 -30.17
CA HIS A 632 -1.19 -17.87 -29.40
C HIS A 632 0.21 -17.27 -29.19
N PRO A 633 0.34 -15.96 -28.97
CA PRO A 633 1.63 -15.34 -28.67
C PRO A 633 2.34 -16.02 -27.49
N ALA A 634 3.67 -16.12 -27.57
CA ALA A 634 4.51 -16.55 -26.46
C ALA A 634 4.49 -15.48 -25.36
N MET A 635 4.21 -15.88 -24.13
CA MET A 635 4.10 -14.96 -22.99
C MET A 635 5.16 -15.31 -21.95
N PHE A 636 5.99 -14.35 -21.59
CA PHE A 636 7.01 -14.49 -20.55
C PHE A 636 6.73 -13.51 -19.43
N ILE A 637 6.55 -14.06 -18.23
CA ILE A 637 6.16 -13.31 -17.05
C ILE A 637 7.31 -13.43 -16.06
N ASN A 638 8.00 -12.32 -15.86
CA ASN A 638 9.27 -12.29 -15.15
C ASN A 638 9.03 -12.23 -13.64
N THR A 639 9.71 -13.08 -12.88
CA THR A 639 9.71 -13.10 -11.41
C THR A 639 11.15 -13.26 -10.92
N THR A 640 11.40 -13.08 -9.62
CA THR A 640 12.73 -13.19 -9.03
C THR A 640 12.71 -14.25 -7.94
N GLU A 641 13.57 -15.27 -8.06
CA GLU A 641 13.80 -16.25 -6.99
C GLU A 641 14.66 -15.63 -5.89
N VAL A 642 14.15 -15.61 -4.66
CA VAL A 642 14.82 -14.98 -3.51
C VAL A 642 16.09 -15.74 -3.12
N GLU A 643 16.02 -17.07 -3.09
CA GLU A 643 17.11 -17.92 -2.61
C GLU A 643 18.34 -17.88 -3.53
N SER A 644 18.14 -17.71 -4.84
CA SER A 644 19.23 -17.72 -5.82
C SER A 644 19.55 -16.36 -6.43
N GLY A 645 18.66 -15.37 -6.27
CA GLY A 645 18.75 -14.07 -6.95
C GLY A 645 18.55 -14.12 -8.47
N LYS A 646 18.07 -15.24 -9.03
CA LYS A 646 17.88 -15.40 -10.48
C LYS A 646 16.54 -14.82 -10.90
N GLN A 647 16.53 -14.11 -12.03
CA GLN A 647 15.29 -13.82 -12.74
C GLN A 647 14.75 -15.13 -13.29
N CYS A 648 13.49 -15.45 -13.04
CA CYS A 648 12.84 -16.66 -13.52
C CYS A 648 11.58 -16.28 -14.33
N TRP A 649 11.01 -17.26 -15.03
CA TRP A 649 9.89 -17.04 -15.93
C TRP A 649 8.76 -18.02 -15.68
N LEU A 650 7.53 -17.53 -15.84
CA LEU A 650 6.36 -18.33 -16.15
C LEU A 650 6.00 -18.08 -17.61
N SER A 651 5.87 -19.16 -18.39
CA SER A 651 5.59 -19.06 -19.83
C SER A 651 4.73 -20.19 -20.36
N ASN A 652 3.90 -19.89 -21.36
CA ASN A 652 3.13 -20.85 -22.14
C ASN A 652 3.96 -21.62 -23.18
N VAL A 653 5.23 -21.26 -23.35
CA VAL A 653 6.20 -21.99 -24.19
C VAL A 653 7.37 -22.43 -23.33
N LYS A 654 8.03 -23.53 -23.74
CA LYS A 654 9.24 -23.99 -23.08
C LYS A 654 10.44 -23.21 -23.61
N PRO A 655 11.24 -22.54 -22.76
CA PRO A 655 12.47 -21.87 -23.19
C PRO A 655 13.40 -22.83 -23.93
N ASP A 656 14.08 -22.36 -24.97
CA ASP A 656 15.12 -23.14 -25.64
C ASP A 656 16.31 -23.36 -24.68
N LYS A 657 17.14 -24.39 -24.95
CA LYS A 657 18.25 -24.76 -24.05
C LYS A 657 19.38 -23.74 -24.02
N GLU A 658 19.49 -22.93 -25.07
CA GLU A 658 20.49 -21.88 -25.25
C GLU A 658 20.17 -20.65 -24.39
N MET A 659 18.92 -20.48 -23.95
CA MET A 659 18.57 -19.44 -22.98
C MET A 659 19.28 -19.74 -21.64
N CYS A 660 19.91 -18.72 -21.06
CA CYS A 660 20.80 -18.91 -19.92
C CYS A 660 20.05 -19.50 -18.72
N PHE A 661 20.51 -20.64 -18.21
CA PHE A 661 19.88 -21.38 -17.10
C PHE A 661 18.40 -21.74 -17.35
N SER A 662 18.03 -22.08 -18.59
CA SER A 662 16.65 -22.38 -18.99
C SER A 662 15.95 -23.36 -18.06
N ASP A 663 16.60 -24.48 -17.71
CA ASP A 663 16.02 -25.51 -16.86
C ASP A 663 15.76 -25.06 -15.42
N GLU A 664 16.55 -24.10 -14.92
CA GLU A 664 16.45 -23.57 -13.56
C GLU A 664 15.52 -22.35 -13.47
N ARG A 665 15.42 -21.56 -14.53
CA ARG A 665 14.61 -20.32 -14.58
C ARG A 665 13.19 -20.55 -15.07
N ASP A 666 12.90 -21.65 -15.77
CA ASP A 666 11.53 -22.02 -16.14
C ASP A 666 10.80 -22.70 -14.99
N LEU A 667 9.88 -21.96 -14.33
CA LEU A 667 9.17 -22.45 -13.16
C LEU A 667 8.28 -23.67 -13.47
N PHE A 668 7.71 -23.74 -14.67
CA PHE A 668 6.84 -24.85 -15.06
C PHE A 668 7.61 -26.14 -15.40
N ASN A 669 8.92 -26.07 -15.62
CA ASN A 669 9.72 -27.24 -15.96
C ASN A 669 9.89 -28.18 -14.75
N THR A 670 10.30 -27.63 -13.60
CA THR A 670 10.68 -28.45 -12.42
C THR A 670 10.13 -27.95 -11.09
N LYS A 671 9.74 -26.66 -10.99
CA LYS A 671 9.45 -26.00 -9.70
C LYS A 671 7.96 -26.01 -9.35
N ILE A 672 7.09 -25.82 -10.33
CA ILE A 672 5.63 -25.86 -10.19
C ILE A 672 5.15 -27.28 -10.50
N LYS A 673 4.48 -27.92 -9.53
CA LYS A 673 4.07 -29.34 -9.62
C LYS A 673 2.60 -29.57 -10.00
N GLY A 674 1.86 -28.51 -10.31
CA GLY A 674 0.43 -28.58 -10.62
C GLY A 674 -0.02 -27.36 -11.41
N GLY A 675 -1.31 -27.35 -11.78
CA GLY A 675 -1.90 -26.20 -12.45
C GLY A 675 -1.87 -24.96 -11.55
N ILE A 676 -1.76 -23.78 -12.15
CA ILE A 676 -1.91 -22.49 -11.44
C ILE A 676 -2.87 -21.60 -12.22
N ASN A 677 -3.61 -20.77 -11.50
CA ASN A 677 -4.56 -19.86 -12.16
C ASN A 677 -3.81 -18.81 -12.99
N PHE A 678 -4.45 -18.32 -14.05
CA PHE A 678 -3.93 -17.22 -14.87
C PHE A 678 -3.61 -15.98 -14.02
N SER A 679 -4.45 -15.65 -13.03
CA SER A 679 -4.20 -14.57 -12.07
C SER A 679 -3.02 -14.85 -11.13
N THR A 680 -2.82 -16.09 -10.69
CA THR A 680 -1.68 -16.51 -9.87
C THR A 680 -0.37 -16.38 -10.65
N MET A 681 -0.37 -16.77 -11.93
CA MET A 681 0.76 -16.59 -12.85
C MET A 681 1.15 -15.10 -12.93
N ILE A 682 0.17 -14.19 -13.10
CA ILE A 682 0.43 -12.74 -13.12
C ILE A 682 0.99 -12.28 -11.77
N ASN A 683 0.43 -12.80 -10.67
CA ASN A 683 0.80 -12.37 -9.33
C ASN A 683 2.27 -12.65 -9.00
N PHE A 684 2.86 -13.75 -9.50
CA PHE A 684 4.31 -14.03 -9.36
C PHE A 684 5.20 -12.85 -9.76
N SER A 685 4.79 -12.11 -10.78
CA SER A 685 5.54 -10.95 -11.28
C SER A 685 5.31 -9.69 -10.45
N SER A 686 4.24 -9.63 -9.66
CA SER A 686 3.81 -8.47 -8.86
C SER A 686 3.86 -8.73 -7.33
N ARG A 687 4.62 -9.74 -6.90
CA ARG A 687 4.94 -10.05 -5.49
C ARG A 687 5.92 -9.03 -4.90
N PHE A 688 5.47 -7.82 -4.62
CA PHE A 688 6.26 -6.76 -3.97
C PHE A 688 5.98 -6.71 -2.46
N PRO A 689 6.84 -7.28 -1.56
CA PRO A 689 6.48 -7.64 -0.18
C PRO A 689 5.88 -6.55 0.69
N LEU A 690 6.11 -5.26 0.37
CA LEU A 690 5.44 -4.14 1.04
C LEU A 690 3.91 -4.16 0.86
N PHE A 691 3.38 -4.70 -0.23
CA PHE A 691 1.94 -4.76 -0.52
C PHE A 691 1.48 -6.18 -0.87
N SER A 692 2.20 -6.87 -1.74
CA SER A 692 1.94 -8.26 -2.11
C SER A 692 3.09 -9.13 -1.59
N PRO A 693 2.85 -10.04 -0.64
CA PRO A 693 3.88 -10.85 -0.01
C PRO A 693 4.58 -11.74 -1.04
N GLY A 694 5.82 -12.17 -0.77
CA GLY A 694 6.52 -13.14 -1.63
C GLY A 694 5.68 -14.41 -1.82
N ALA A 695 5.68 -14.96 -3.03
CA ALA A 695 5.02 -16.23 -3.31
C ALA A 695 5.85 -17.37 -2.74
N ASN A 696 5.19 -18.26 -2.01
CA ASN A 696 5.83 -19.41 -1.38
C ASN A 696 5.51 -20.68 -2.16
N LEU A 697 6.55 -21.29 -2.73
CA LEU A 697 6.46 -22.47 -3.58
C LEU A 697 7.14 -23.67 -2.90
N MET A 698 6.34 -24.61 -2.42
CA MET A 698 6.84 -25.81 -1.76
C MET A 698 7.47 -26.78 -2.77
N GLN A 699 8.75 -27.11 -2.58
CA GLN A 699 9.48 -28.04 -3.44
C GLN A 699 9.46 -29.47 -2.88
N ASN A 700 9.48 -29.64 -1.56
CA ASN A 700 9.26 -30.90 -0.85
C ASN A 700 8.88 -30.59 0.61
N GLU A 701 8.62 -31.59 1.45
CA GLU A 701 8.13 -31.36 2.84
C GLU A 701 9.01 -30.42 3.68
N ASN A 702 10.31 -30.31 3.37
CA ASN A 702 11.27 -29.53 4.16
C ASN A 702 11.95 -28.38 3.38
N PHE A 703 11.57 -28.15 2.12
CA PHE A 703 12.22 -27.18 1.26
C PHE A 703 11.18 -26.38 0.46
N LYS A 704 11.27 -25.05 0.58
CA LYS A 704 10.44 -24.08 -0.13
C LYS A 704 11.31 -23.02 -0.77
N LEU A 705 10.82 -22.48 -1.88
CA LEU A 705 11.42 -21.35 -2.60
C LEU A 705 10.47 -20.16 -2.54
N HIS A 706 11.03 -18.96 -2.50
CA HIS A 706 10.26 -17.72 -2.49
C HIS A 706 10.48 -16.93 -3.78
N TYR A 707 9.40 -16.37 -4.29
CA TYR A 707 9.42 -15.54 -5.49
C TYR A 707 8.86 -14.16 -5.21
N VAL A 708 9.61 -13.15 -5.66
CA VAL A 708 9.24 -11.73 -5.57
C VAL A 708 9.12 -11.11 -6.96
N ASP A 709 8.67 -9.87 -7.00
CA ASP A 709 8.48 -9.08 -8.21
C ASP A 709 9.69 -9.17 -9.16
N GLY A 710 9.43 -9.36 -10.46
CA GLY A 710 10.48 -9.47 -11.49
C GLY A 710 11.34 -8.21 -11.60
N GLY A 711 10.79 -7.08 -11.15
CA GLY A 711 11.46 -5.80 -11.11
C GLY A 711 12.66 -5.80 -10.18
N TYR A 712 12.80 -6.73 -9.22
CA TYR A 712 13.99 -6.81 -8.36
C TYR A 712 15.28 -7.03 -9.14
N VAL A 713 15.22 -7.69 -10.31
CA VAL A 713 16.37 -7.92 -11.18
C VAL A 713 16.41 -6.91 -12.33
N GLU A 714 15.34 -6.82 -13.12
CA GLU A 714 15.28 -6.01 -14.34
C GLU A 714 13.83 -5.60 -14.58
N ASN A 715 13.54 -4.30 -14.68
CA ASN A 715 12.17 -3.80 -14.57
C ASN A 715 11.39 -3.74 -15.88
N THR A 716 12.04 -3.80 -17.04
CA THR A 716 11.43 -3.54 -18.35
C THR A 716 11.01 -4.81 -19.11
N GLY A 717 11.55 -5.97 -18.72
CA GLY A 717 11.39 -7.23 -19.46
C GLY A 717 12.32 -7.33 -20.68
N ALA A 718 13.20 -6.35 -20.90
CA ALA A 718 14.10 -6.29 -22.06
C ALA A 718 15.16 -7.39 -22.03
N GLY A 719 15.66 -7.77 -20.85
CA GLY A 719 16.65 -8.85 -20.72
C GLY A 719 16.11 -10.18 -21.25
N THR A 720 14.90 -10.54 -20.83
CA THR A 720 14.22 -11.74 -21.33
C THR A 720 13.90 -11.65 -22.82
N MET A 721 13.52 -10.48 -23.33
CA MET A 721 13.27 -10.30 -24.76
C MET A 721 14.54 -10.46 -25.60
N LEU A 722 15.69 -10.00 -25.09
CA LEU A 722 16.98 -10.22 -25.73
C LEU A 722 17.27 -11.71 -25.83
N GLU A 723 17.12 -12.47 -24.74
CA GLU A 723 17.33 -13.94 -24.74
C GLU A 723 16.38 -14.65 -25.72
N ILE A 724 15.12 -14.22 -25.82
CA ILE A 724 14.15 -14.75 -26.80
C ILE A 724 14.66 -14.52 -28.22
N LEU A 725 15.07 -13.30 -28.56
CA LEU A 725 15.52 -12.94 -29.92
C LEU A 725 16.84 -13.63 -30.29
N GLU A 726 17.76 -13.77 -29.33
CA GLU A 726 19.01 -14.51 -29.50
C GLU A 726 18.72 -15.98 -29.79
N SER A 727 17.88 -16.62 -28.98
CA SER A 727 17.47 -18.01 -29.20
C SER A 727 16.78 -18.20 -30.56
N LEU A 728 15.83 -17.33 -30.92
CA LEU A 728 15.16 -17.42 -32.22
C LEU A 728 16.15 -17.25 -33.37
N LYS A 729 17.13 -16.35 -33.27
CA LYS A 729 18.17 -16.20 -34.29
C LYS A 729 19.01 -17.46 -34.47
N GLU A 730 19.28 -18.16 -33.37
CA GLU A 730 20.10 -19.37 -33.36
C GLU A 730 19.34 -20.64 -33.71
N ASN A 731 18.02 -20.69 -33.49
CA ASN A 731 17.24 -21.93 -33.57
C ASN A 731 16.13 -21.91 -34.63
N SER A 732 15.43 -20.79 -34.84
CA SER A 732 14.32 -20.72 -35.81
C SER A 732 14.81 -20.77 -37.26
N LYS A 733 14.10 -21.54 -38.10
CA LYS A 733 14.34 -21.60 -39.55
C LYS A 733 14.20 -20.23 -40.23
N TYR A 734 13.15 -19.47 -39.89
CA TYR A 734 12.84 -18.21 -40.58
C TYR A 734 13.76 -17.07 -40.18
N PHE A 735 14.23 -17.04 -38.93
CA PHE A 735 15.25 -16.08 -38.49
C PHE A 735 16.63 -16.38 -39.09
N LYS A 736 16.98 -17.66 -39.28
CA LYS A 736 18.21 -18.05 -39.99
C LYS A 736 18.18 -17.65 -41.47
N ASN A 737 17.01 -17.75 -42.10
CA ASN A 737 16.81 -17.39 -43.51
C ASN A 737 16.66 -15.88 -43.79
N ASP A 738 16.71 -15.05 -42.73
CA ASP A 738 16.44 -13.61 -42.74
C ASP A 738 15.07 -13.23 -43.32
N GLU A 739 14.06 -14.09 -43.11
CA GLU A 739 12.67 -13.85 -43.54
C GLU A 739 11.90 -12.93 -42.58
N VAL A 740 12.40 -12.76 -41.35
CA VAL A 740 11.74 -12.02 -40.26
C VAL A 740 12.43 -10.68 -40.04
N VAL A 741 11.65 -9.62 -39.87
CA VAL A 741 12.13 -8.30 -39.40
C VAL A 741 11.44 -7.97 -38.08
N PRO A 742 12.16 -8.01 -36.94
CA PRO A 742 11.56 -7.78 -35.63
C PRO A 742 11.31 -6.29 -35.36
N PHE A 743 10.11 -5.98 -34.86
CA PHE A 743 9.72 -4.68 -34.33
C PHE A 743 9.49 -4.83 -32.83
N VAL A 744 10.45 -4.37 -32.03
CA VAL A 744 10.43 -4.51 -30.58
C VAL A 744 9.83 -3.25 -29.96
N PHE A 745 8.62 -3.37 -29.41
CA PHE A 745 7.98 -2.34 -28.60
C PHE A 745 8.40 -2.47 -27.15
N VAL A 746 8.87 -1.38 -26.56
CA VAL A 746 9.12 -1.32 -25.11
C VAL A 746 8.24 -0.22 -24.52
N LEU A 747 7.25 -0.65 -23.74
CA LEU A 747 6.29 0.20 -23.07
C LEU A 747 6.82 0.53 -21.68
N ARG A 748 7.27 1.77 -21.51
CA ARG A 748 8.03 2.21 -20.33
C ARG A 748 7.38 3.41 -19.67
N PHE A 749 7.55 3.53 -18.36
CA PHE A 749 7.36 4.75 -17.62
C PHE A 749 8.56 5.69 -17.80
N GLY A 750 8.31 6.88 -18.35
CA GLY A 750 9.33 7.91 -18.54
C GLY A 750 9.58 8.70 -17.26
N ASP A 751 10.38 8.16 -16.36
CA ASP A 751 11.23 8.97 -15.48
C ASP A 751 12.66 8.48 -15.68
N ASP A 752 13.20 8.77 -16.86
CA ASP A 752 14.65 8.91 -16.99
C ASP A 752 15.02 10.18 -16.21
N LYS A 753 15.10 10.07 -14.89
CA LYS A 753 16.03 10.91 -14.11
C LYS A 753 17.44 10.39 -14.34
N ASP A 754 17.81 10.26 -15.61
CA ASP A 754 19.11 9.74 -16.03
C ASP A 754 20.27 10.69 -15.70
N ASP A 755 20.01 11.86 -15.07
CA ASP A 755 21.05 12.87 -14.80
C ASP A 755 21.13 13.42 -13.36
N ASP A 756 20.23 13.06 -12.43
CA ASP A 756 20.33 13.53 -11.04
C ASP A 756 21.11 12.54 -10.18
N PHE A 757 22.42 12.41 -10.45
CA PHE A 757 23.35 11.80 -9.49
C PHE A 757 23.33 12.64 -8.21
N LYS A 758 22.66 12.14 -7.17
CA LYS A 758 22.67 12.79 -5.86
C LYS A 758 23.89 12.31 -5.09
N ASP A 759 24.75 13.24 -4.71
CA ASP A 759 25.86 12.95 -3.80
C ASP A 759 25.35 12.33 -2.50
N LEU A 760 25.89 11.16 -2.15
CA LEU A 760 25.75 10.58 -0.83
C LEU A 760 26.73 11.31 0.10
N SER A 761 26.20 12.20 0.94
CA SER A 761 27.01 13.03 1.86
C SER A 761 26.75 12.76 3.34
N VAL A 762 25.74 11.96 3.68
CA VAL A 762 25.33 11.67 5.06
C VAL A 762 25.19 10.17 5.25
N GLY A 763 25.92 9.57 6.21
CA GLY A 763 25.81 8.13 6.52
C GLY A 763 26.31 7.22 5.40
N ASN A 764 27.33 7.69 4.67
CA ASN A 764 27.78 7.14 3.40
C ASN A 764 28.00 5.64 3.41
N GLU A 765 28.76 5.06 4.34
CA GLU A 765 29.05 3.62 4.32
C GLU A 765 27.78 2.73 4.33
N MET A 766 26.76 3.09 5.11
CA MET A 766 25.50 2.34 5.16
C MET A 766 24.60 2.65 3.96
N LEU A 767 24.52 3.92 3.55
CA LEU A 767 23.73 4.31 2.39
C LEU A 767 24.35 3.80 1.09
N GLU A 768 25.66 3.67 0.98
CA GLU A 768 26.38 3.12 -0.18
C GLU A 768 26.01 1.65 -0.40
N VAL A 769 25.90 0.85 0.67
CA VAL A 769 25.43 -0.54 0.58
C VAL A 769 23.99 -0.60 0.05
N VAL A 770 23.07 0.15 0.67
CA VAL A 770 21.64 0.12 0.29
C VAL A 770 21.42 0.73 -1.10
N THR A 771 22.03 1.87 -1.36
CA THR A 771 21.93 2.60 -2.65
C THR A 771 22.63 1.82 -3.75
N GLY A 772 23.78 1.18 -3.47
CA GLY A 772 24.49 0.32 -4.42
C GLY A 772 23.64 -0.88 -4.84
N ILE A 773 22.99 -1.56 -3.90
CA ILE A 773 22.05 -2.67 -4.19
C ILE A 773 20.89 -2.17 -5.08
N TYR A 774 20.29 -1.03 -4.74
CA TYR A 774 19.17 -0.47 -5.50
C TYR A 774 19.58 0.05 -6.90
N ASN A 775 20.72 0.72 -7.01
CA ASN A 775 21.21 1.28 -8.28
C ASN A 775 21.75 0.20 -9.22
N THR A 776 22.21 -0.95 -8.71
CA THR A 776 22.61 -2.09 -9.53
C THR A 776 21.44 -2.58 -10.40
N ARG A 777 20.22 -2.60 -9.85
CA ARG A 777 18.99 -2.92 -10.59
C ARG A 777 18.73 -1.92 -11.74
N ILE A 778 18.90 -0.62 -11.49
CA ILE A 778 18.73 0.43 -12.50
C ILE A 778 19.78 0.25 -13.60
N GLY A 779 21.05 0.10 -13.24
CA GLY A 779 22.14 -0.13 -14.19
C GLY A 779 21.93 -1.40 -15.04
N ARG A 780 21.40 -2.47 -14.44
CA ARG A 780 21.04 -3.69 -15.18
C ARG A 780 19.90 -3.44 -16.17
N THR A 781 18.89 -2.68 -15.79
CA THR A 781 17.79 -2.27 -16.68
C THR A 781 18.33 -1.49 -17.89
N SER A 782 19.13 -0.44 -17.67
CA SER A 782 19.70 0.35 -18.77
C SER A 782 20.63 -0.48 -19.67
N THR A 783 21.39 -1.41 -19.10
CA THR A 783 22.25 -2.33 -19.87
C THR A 783 21.43 -3.27 -20.75
N ALA A 784 20.38 -3.91 -20.20
CA ALA A 784 19.52 -4.81 -20.93
C ALA A 784 18.80 -4.11 -22.09
N MET A 785 18.32 -2.88 -21.85
CA MET A 785 17.73 -2.03 -22.88
C MET A 785 18.69 -1.75 -24.03
N ALA A 786 19.90 -1.29 -23.72
CA ALA A 786 20.91 -0.97 -24.74
C ALA A 786 21.37 -2.22 -25.53
N GLN A 787 21.46 -3.37 -24.86
CA GLN A 787 21.78 -4.65 -25.52
C GLN A 787 20.65 -5.09 -26.46
N LEU A 788 19.39 -5.01 -26.01
CA LEU A 788 18.21 -5.33 -26.82
C LEU A 788 18.10 -4.43 -28.05
N GLU A 789 18.25 -3.12 -27.89
CA GLU A 789 18.26 -2.17 -29.02
C GLU A 789 19.37 -2.51 -30.01
N ARG A 790 20.61 -2.68 -29.51
CA ARG A 790 21.77 -3.00 -30.35
C ARG A 790 21.57 -4.31 -31.11
N PHE A 791 21.06 -5.36 -30.46
CA PHE A 791 20.83 -6.65 -31.08
C PHE A 791 19.73 -6.56 -32.14
N THR A 792 18.60 -5.94 -31.80
CA THR A 792 17.47 -5.75 -32.71
C THR A 792 17.87 -4.98 -33.97
N GLU A 793 18.49 -3.81 -33.80
CA GLU A 793 18.78 -2.92 -34.95
C GLU A 793 20.03 -3.36 -35.72
N LYS A 794 21.11 -3.80 -35.05
CA LYS A 794 22.39 -4.11 -35.73
C LYS A 794 22.54 -5.57 -36.16
N LYS A 795 21.92 -6.53 -35.46
CA LYS A 795 22.07 -7.97 -35.78
C LYS A 795 20.87 -8.51 -36.54
N LEU A 796 19.66 -8.06 -36.24
CA LEU A 796 18.43 -8.55 -36.88
C LEU A 796 17.86 -7.60 -37.94
N ASN A 797 18.48 -6.43 -38.15
CA ASN A 797 17.99 -5.37 -39.04
C ASN A 797 16.54 -4.93 -38.74
N GLY A 798 16.11 -5.14 -37.50
CA GLY A 798 14.79 -4.76 -36.99
C GLY A 798 14.70 -3.29 -36.60
N LYS A 799 13.63 -2.95 -35.88
CA LYS A 799 13.44 -1.62 -35.28
C LYS A 799 13.10 -1.73 -33.81
N PHE A 800 13.78 -0.92 -33.02
CA PHE A 800 13.52 -0.76 -31.60
C PHE A 800 12.63 0.49 -31.38
N ILE A 801 11.46 0.30 -30.77
CA ILE A 801 10.41 1.30 -30.58
C ILE A 801 10.12 1.45 -29.09
N GLN A 802 10.66 2.50 -28.49
CA GLN A 802 10.40 2.84 -27.10
C GLN A 802 9.24 3.83 -27.00
N LEU A 803 8.19 3.46 -26.27
CA LEU A 803 7.07 4.33 -25.95
C LEU A 803 7.09 4.64 -24.46
N CYS A 804 7.56 5.84 -24.13
CA CYS A 804 7.56 6.33 -22.76
C CYS A 804 6.27 7.08 -22.45
N LEU A 805 5.73 6.82 -21.27
CA LEU A 805 4.68 7.62 -20.66
C LEU A 805 5.17 9.09 -20.52
N SER A 806 4.43 10.07 -21.07
CA SER A 806 4.88 11.48 -21.04
C SER A 806 4.76 12.11 -19.65
N THR A 807 5.37 13.27 -19.42
CA THR A 807 5.31 14.01 -18.14
C THR A 807 3.88 14.33 -17.69
N SER A 808 2.91 14.44 -18.60
CA SER A 808 1.49 14.61 -18.25
C SER A 808 0.85 13.31 -17.75
N GLY A 809 1.32 12.15 -18.20
CA GLY A 809 0.91 10.85 -17.68
C GLY A 809 1.77 10.35 -16.52
N SER A 810 2.97 10.92 -16.30
CA SER A 810 3.83 10.58 -15.16
C SER A 810 3.23 10.97 -13.80
N GLN A 811 2.24 11.87 -13.86
CA GLN A 811 1.35 12.27 -12.79
C GLN A 811 0.38 11.17 -12.32
N VAL A 812 0.26 10.05 -13.04
CA VAL A 812 -0.56 8.93 -12.59
C VAL A 812 0.12 8.26 -11.39
N PRO A 813 -0.60 8.02 -10.27
CA PRO A 813 -0.01 7.44 -9.06
C PRO A 813 0.41 5.98 -9.25
N LEU A 814 1.41 5.55 -8.47
CA LEU A 814 1.96 4.19 -8.53
C LEU A 814 1.20 3.28 -7.54
N ASN A 815 0.01 2.85 -7.92
CA ASN A 815 -0.89 2.12 -7.03
C ASN A 815 -1.66 0.97 -7.68
N TRP A 816 -2.33 0.18 -6.83
CA TRP A 816 -3.33 -0.82 -7.22
C TRP A 816 -4.76 -0.27 -7.31
N VAL A 817 -4.89 1.05 -7.44
CA VAL A 817 -6.13 1.78 -7.77
C VAL A 817 -5.72 2.91 -8.70
N LEU A 818 -6.50 3.12 -9.76
CA LEU A 818 -6.39 4.30 -10.63
C LEU A 818 -7.74 5.02 -10.65
N SER A 819 -7.71 6.34 -10.60
CA SER A 819 -8.91 7.13 -10.88
C SER A 819 -9.24 7.14 -12.36
N SER A 820 -10.51 7.36 -12.66
CA SER A 820 -10.98 7.54 -14.04
C SER A 820 -10.25 8.70 -14.75
N SER A 821 -9.90 9.77 -14.02
CA SER A 821 -9.08 10.88 -14.54
C SER A 821 -7.68 10.42 -14.93
N SER A 822 -7.01 9.64 -14.07
CA SER A 822 -5.71 9.06 -14.39
C SER A 822 -5.75 8.19 -15.66
N LEU A 823 -6.79 7.37 -15.81
CA LEU A 823 -6.98 6.54 -16.99
C LEU A 823 -7.27 7.36 -18.25
N ASP A 824 -8.04 8.44 -18.14
CA ASP A 824 -8.31 9.36 -19.24
C ASP A 824 -7.06 10.15 -19.64
N ASN A 825 -6.19 10.49 -18.68
CA ASN A 825 -4.90 11.12 -18.95
C ASN A 825 -3.95 10.19 -19.70
N LEU A 826 -3.88 8.91 -19.30
CA LEU A 826 -3.14 7.88 -20.06
C LEU A 826 -3.67 7.74 -21.48
N LYS A 827 -4.99 7.69 -21.63
CA LYS A 827 -5.65 7.61 -22.93
C LYS A 827 -5.32 8.82 -23.81
N LYS A 828 -5.42 10.04 -23.28
CA LYS A 828 -5.05 11.29 -23.99
C LYS A 828 -3.58 11.29 -24.38
N ASP A 829 -2.69 10.79 -23.51
CA ASP A 829 -1.26 10.68 -23.81
C ASP A 829 -0.99 9.75 -25.00
N ILE A 830 -1.65 8.58 -25.02
CA ILE A 830 -1.57 7.61 -26.13
C ILE A 830 -2.15 8.23 -27.42
N GLU A 831 -3.29 8.91 -27.33
CA GLU A 831 -3.91 9.60 -28.46
C GLU A 831 -3.00 10.70 -29.01
N ASN A 832 -2.35 11.49 -28.15
CA ASN A 832 -1.41 12.53 -28.54
C ASN A 832 -0.17 11.95 -29.25
N LYS A 833 0.39 10.84 -28.72
CA LYS A 833 1.48 10.10 -29.38
C LYS A 833 1.05 9.59 -30.76
N TRP A 834 -0.17 9.09 -30.88
CA TRP A 834 -0.69 8.63 -32.15
C TRP A 834 -0.90 9.75 -33.18
N GLN A 835 -1.36 10.93 -32.73
CA GLN A 835 -1.47 12.10 -33.62
C GLN A 835 -0.10 12.55 -34.10
N LYS A 836 0.90 12.61 -33.20
CA LYS A 836 2.28 12.99 -33.50
C LYS A 836 3.18 11.82 -33.93
N LYS A 837 2.61 10.74 -34.43
CA LYS A 837 3.33 9.50 -34.78
C LYS A 837 4.48 9.68 -35.77
N GLN A 838 4.49 10.73 -36.59
CA GLN A 838 5.60 11.04 -37.51
C GLN A 838 6.83 11.61 -36.78
N GLU A 839 6.62 12.25 -35.63
CA GLU A 839 7.64 12.97 -34.85
C GLU A 839 8.16 12.15 -33.66
N ASN A 840 7.61 10.97 -33.40
CA ASN A 840 8.02 10.08 -32.31
C ASN A 840 8.40 8.69 -32.81
N GLN A 841 8.80 7.81 -31.88
CA GLN A 841 9.29 6.45 -32.19
C GLN A 841 8.28 5.57 -32.94
N LEU A 842 6.98 5.91 -32.96
CA LEU A 842 5.99 5.20 -33.78
C LEU A 842 6.27 5.34 -35.28
N ASN A 843 7.03 6.34 -35.73
CA ASN A 843 7.42 6.50 -37.13
C ASN A 843 8.29 5.34 -37.63
N LYS A 844 8.96 4.61 -36.73
CA LYS A 844 9.74 3.42 -37.05
C LYS A 844 8.84 2.23 -37.38
N PHE A 845 7.60 2.21 -36.91
CA PHE A 845 6.68 1.07 -37.06
C PHE A 845 6.33 0.80 -38.52
N PHE A 846 6.36 -0.45 -38.98
CA PHE A 846 6.24 -0.78 -40.41
C PHE A 846 4.95 -0.29 -41.09
N LEU A 847 3.84 -0.20 -40.37
CA LEU A 847 2.57 0.33 -40.92
C LEU A 847 2.56 1.85 -41.07
N LEU A 848 3.50 2.55 -40.43
CA LEU A 848 3.58 4.01 -40.39
C LEU A 848 4.85 4.55 -41.06
N ASN A 849 5.84 3.68 -41.27
CA ASN A 849 7.15 4.02 -41.80
C ASN A 849 7.12 4.02 -43.34
N GLY A 850 7.38 5.18 -43.95
CA GLY A 850 7.45 5.31 -45.42
C GLY A 850 8.59 4.52 -46.07
N GLU A 851 9.58 4.06 -45.30
CA GLU A 851 10.67 3.19 -45.78
C GLU A 851 10.27 1.70 -45.84
N CYS A 852 9.07 1.34 -45.37
CA CYS A 852 8.49 0.00 -45.48
C CYS A 852 7.54 -0.03 -46.67
N VAL A 853 7.99 -0.63 -47.77
CA VAL A 853 7.18 -0.74 -48.98
C VAL A 853 6.52 -2.11 -49.00
N ARG A 854 5.19 -2.14 -48.90
CA ARG A 854 4.42 -3.38 -49.05
C ARG A 854 4.72 -3.99 -50.42
N ALA A 855 5.12 -5.26 -50.46
CA ALA A 855 5.28 -5.97 -51.72
C ALA A 855 3.87 -6.33 -52.24
N CYS A 856 3.47 -5.71 -53.35
CA CYS A 856 2.31 -6.17 -54.10
C CYS A 856 2.64 -7.54 -54.69
N GLY A 857 1.81 -8.55 -54.40
CA GLY A 857 1.91 -9.84 -55.08
C GLY A 857 1.79 -9.63 -56.59
N TYR A 858 2.68 -10.27 -57.35
CA TYR A 858 2.45 -10.50 -58.77
C TYR A 858 1.38 -11.58 -58.95
#